data_AF-A0A1F6Y465-F1
#
_entry.id   AF-A0A1F6Y465-F1
#
_cell.length_a   1.000
_cell.length_b   1.000
_cell.length_c   1.000
_cell.angle_alpha   90.00
_cell.angle_beta   90.00
_cell.angle_gamma   90.00
#
_symmetry.space_group_name_H-M   'P 1'
#
loop_
_entity.id
_entity.type
_entity.pdbx_description
1 polymer ?
#
loop_
_entity_poly.entity_id
_entity_poly.type
_entity_poly.pdbx_seq_one_letter_code
_entity_poly.pdbx_strand_id
1 'polypeptide(L)'
;MASLKQLKTQFLEYVEIEKGRAIRTVENYDHYLTVFLEQTKVTDPSEITDAKVRDFRIWLNRQTTGNNRATGETIKKKTQNYYMIALRSFLKFLAKRNITSLPADQIELAKVGERQIDVISQEELKRLLDAPNKEKNPERKARDKAIMEMLFSTGLRVSELCSLTNDLDLRLDEFPIRGKGGKVRVVFLSDEAKAAVKAYLALRKDMSDALFVKIADEISKKPTDEGLTRRSIERIVKRYATIAGISKKVTPHVIRHCLHPDTLIFLPHTIMSAKELFESSSKNITAVDFKKGKTIKSKIIQKTNHRFVDLINISANGYTISTTKDHLFFTIGINGVEEVFAKNLKIGQFVAGIRKARMDSSNKSESKDKWRLIGYILGDGTISEKRRGVIIADKNLSFVNHYKNIIVSEYKHQPTIIKKNSVNSYLLNFYSKSFIAYLRKIGITEKSPFRRVPKSLFSQNKATIAHFIAGYYDAEGNEGSSVKFFSTSKMLLKDIQMLLLTLGIDSHLYTRSRRVRLPGGKLIDHVMYNLQILHKPDQELFKKIIPTLKKTTPNDIFEGEKIPVREILRDIYHSLDNKWHNFARYLKIEEGIDIYRYVGTTTSIIPTKEVLKKIIKYLRGAHCKDKRLNFLENLIESNNIQWLRVNKINKQKYKGLVYDFAVDKYENLITDGFISHNCFATDLLSNGADIRSVQAMLGHANIGTTQIYTHVTDKHLRDIHKKFHNKKLI
;
A
#
# COMPACT_ATOMS: atom_id res chain seq x y z
N MET A 1 40.22 13.90 -37.87
CA MET A 1 39.06 13.75 -36.97
C MET A 1 38.08 12.76 -37.60
N ALA A 2 37.45 11.88 -36.82
CA ALA A 2 36.44 10.96 -37.37
C ALA A 2 35.22 11.76 -37.84
N SER A 3 34.69 11.46 -39.03
CA SER A 3 33.48 12.11 -39.53
C SER A 3 32.28 11.82 -38.64
N LEU A 4 31.30 12.73 -38.60
CA LEU A 4 30.09 12.54 -37.80
C LEU A 4 29.30 11.27 -38.17
N LYS A 5 29.39 10.84 -39.45
CA LYS A 5 28.83 9.57 -39.93
C LYS A 5 29.56 8.37 -39.32
N GLN A 6 30.89 8.41 -39.23
CA GLN A 6 31.67 7.37 -38.55
C GLN A 6 31.36 7.35 -37.05
N LEU A 7 31.23 8.52 -36.40
CA LEU A 7 30.86 8.60 -34.98
C LEU A 7 29.46 8.05 -34.71
N LYS A 8 28.50 8.28 -35.61
CA LYS A 8 27.16 7.66 -35.55
C LYS A 8 27.26 6.14 -35.65
N THR A 9 28.02 5.60 -36.60
CA THR A 9 28.20 4.15 -36.73
C THR A 9 28.81 3.55 -35.46
N GLN A 10 29.90 4.14 -34.96
CA GLN A 10 30.54 3.70 -33.71
C GLN A 10 29.60 3.81 -32.49
N PHE A 11 28.69 4.79 -32.48
CA PHE A 11 27.67 4.89 -31.45
C PHE A 11 26.65 3.76 -31.54
N LEU A 12 26.23 3.38 -32.74
CA LEU A 12 25.28 2.27 -32.93
C LEU A 12 25.90 0.94 -32.53
N GLU A 13 27.17 0.70 -32.90
CA GLU A 13 27.97 -0.44 -32.44
C GLU A 13 28.10 -0.45 -30.91
N TYR A 14 28.38 0.70 -30.29
CA TYR A 14 28.39 0.86 -28.83
C TYR A 14 27.03 0.53 -28.19
N VAL A 15 25.93 0.92 -28.82
CA VAL A 15 24.58 0.65 -28.33
C VAL A 15 24.23 -0.83 -28.44
N GLU A 16 24.68 -1.49 -29.51
CA GLU A 16 24.46 -2.91 -29.77
C GLU A 16 25.34 -3.80 -28.88
N ILE A 17 26.66 -3.63 -28.96
CA ILE A 17 27.66 -4.52 -28.37
C ILE A 17 27.87 -4.18 -26.89
N GLU A 18 28.35 -2.98 -26.59
CA GLU A 18 28.72 -2.61 -25.21
C GLU A 18 27.50 -2.42 -24.30
N LYS A 19 26.38 -1.92 -24.84
CA LYS A 19 25.13 -1.73 -24.07
C LYS A 19 24.15 -2.90 -24.16
N GLY A 20 24.43 -3.90 -25.00
CA GLY A 20 23.58 -5.09 -25.17
C GLY A 20 22.13 -4.76 -25.51
N ARG A 21 21.88 -3.71 -26.32
CA ARG A 21 20.50 -3.34 -26.68
C ARG A 21 19.99 -4.21 -27.82
N ALA A 22 18.69 -4.46 -27.83
CA ALA A 22 18.05 -5.19 -28.92
C ALA A 22 18.26 -4.47 -30.26
N ILE A 23 18.46 -5.22 -31.34
CA ILE A 23 18.65 -4.74 -32.73
C ILE A 23 17.63 -3.66 -33.09
N ARG A 24 16.36 -3.87 -32.76
CA ARG A 24 15.29 -2.88 -33.01
C ARG A 24 15.51 -1.53 -32.33
N THR A 25 16.20 -1.48 -31.20
CA THR A 25 16.58 -0.21 -30.54
C THR A 25 17.66 0.50 -31.34
N VAL A 26 18.61 -0.27 -31.87
CA VAL A 26 19.68 0.22 -32.75
C VAL A 26 19.07 0.79 -34.03
N GLU A 27 18.19 0.06 -34.70
CA GLU A 27 17.44 0.51 -35.89
C GLU A 27 16.67 1.81 -35.64
N ASN A 28 15.97 1.92 -34.50
CA ASN A 28 15.24 3.14 -34.15
C ASN A 28 16.18 4.32 -33.92
N TYR A 29 17.30 4.10 -33.24
CA TYR A 29 18.29 5.15 -32.97
C TYR A 29 18.98 5.59 -34.26
N ASP A 30 19.31 4.64 -35.13
CA ASP A 30 19.85 4.89 -36.45
C ASP A 30 18.89 5.77 -37.27
N HIS A 31 17.62 5.38 -37.34
CA HIS A 31 16.58 6.16 -38.02
C HIS A 31 16.48 7.58 -37.46
N TYR A 32 16.36 7.74 -36.14
CA TYR A 32 16.20 9.06 -35.54
C TYR A 32 17.43 9.97 -35.70
N LEU A 33 18.63 9.42 -35.59
CA LEU A 33 19.86 10.18 -35.78
C LEU A 33 20.09 10.51 -37.25
N THR A 34 19.76 9.62 -38.17
CA THR A 34 19.83 9.90 -39.62
C THR A 34 18.99 11.11 -39.98
N VAL A 35 17.73 11.11 -39.56
CA VAL A 35 16.81 12.24 -39.81
C VAL A 35 17.33 13.54 -39.21
N PHE A 36 17.94 13.49 -38.01
CA PHE A 36 18.56 14.66 -37.39
C PHE A 36 19.73 15.21 -38.22
N LEU A 37 20.65 14.35 -38.64
CA LEU A 37 21.84 14.74 -39.38
C LEU A 37 21.50 15.28 -40.77
N GLU A 38 20.59 14.61 -41.49
CA GLU A 38 20.13 15.05 -42.81
C GLU A 38 19.44 16.42 -42.74
N GLN A 39 18.60 16.63 -41.73
CA GLN A 39 17.83 17.87 -41.61
C GLN A 39 18.66 19.06 -41.14
N THR A 40 19.63 18.84 -40.25
CA THR A 40 20.46 19.93 -39.70
C THR A 40 21.68 20.25 -40.56
N LYS A 41 22.03 19.34 -41.49
CA LYS A 41 23.22 19.39 -42.37
C LYS A 41 24.54 19.60 -41.63
N VAL A 42 24.59 19.16 -40.36
CA VAL A 42 25.77 19.28 -39.51
C VAL A 42 26.81 18.27 -39.96
N THR A 43 28.05 18.72 -40.13
CA THR A 43 29.16 17.85 -40.58
C THR A 43 30.15 17.56 -39.46
N ASP A 44 30.23 18.43 -38.45
CA ASP A 44 31.12 18.29 -37.29
C ASP A 44 30.34 18.23 -35.95
N PRO A 45 30.76 17.40 -34.97
CA PRO A 45 30.13 17.34 -33.65
C PRO A 45 29.99 18.68 -32.91
N SER A 46 30.94 19.61 -33.10
CA SER A 46 30.95 20.92 -32.44
C SER A 46 29.86 21.88 -32.96
N GLU A 47 29.37 21.66 -34.18
CA GLU A 47 28.28 22.43 -34.77
C GLU A 47 26.90 22.06 -34.19
N ILE A 48 26.82 20.96 -33.43
CA ILE A 48 25.60 20.60 -32.69
C ILE A 48 25.47 21.57 -31.51
N THR A 49 24.77 22.67 -31.75
CA THR A 49 24.47 23.73 -30.78
C THR A 49 23.00 23.71 -30.36
N ASP A 50 22.65 24.44 -29.29
CA ASP A 50 21.27 24.55 -28.83
C ASP A 50 20.34 25.11 -29.93
N ALA A 51 20.83 26.09 -30.70
CA ALA A 51 20.10 26.67 -31.83
C ALA A 51 19.69 25.61 -32.87
N LYS A 52 20.63 24.75 -33.28
CA LYS A 52 20.37 23.67 -34.25
C LYS A 52 19.38 22.63 -33.71
N VAL A 53 19.47 22.29 -32.42
CA VAL A 53 18.52 21.36 -31.78
C VAL A 53 17.13 21.98 -31.69
N ARG A 54 17.04 23.29 -31.41
CA ARG A 54 15.78 24.04 -31.40
C ARG A 54 15.13 24.09 -32.77
N ASP A 55 15.89 24.38 -33.82
CA ASP A 55 15.41 24.40 -35.21
C ASP A 55 14.89 23.03 -35.63
N PHE A 56 15.61 21.97 -35.27
CA PHE A 56 15.17 20.60 -35.53
C PHE A 56 13.87 20.24 -34.79
N ARG A 57 13.68 20.70 -33.55
CA ARG A 57 12.40 20.53 -32.84
C ARG A 57 11.24 21.25 -33.53
N ILE A 58 11.48 22.48 -33.99
CA ILE A 58 10.48 23.25 -34.73
C ILE A 58 10.10 22.51 -36.03
N TRP A 59 11.10 21.99 -36.74
CA TRP A 59 10.88 21.19 -37.94
C TRP A 59 10.08 19.91 -37.65
N LEU A 60 10.46 19.15 -36.61
CA LEU A 60 9.73 17.93 -36.19
C LEU A 60 8.27 18.23 -35.85
N ASN A 61 8.00 19.36 -35.20
CA ASN A 61 6.64 19.77 -34.85
C ASN A 61 5.79 20.14 -36.07
N ARG A 62 6.41 20.42 -37.22
CA ARG A 62 5.75 20.77 -38.49
C ARG A 62 5.59 19.57 -39.43
N GLN A 63 6.22 18.43 -39.13
CA GLN A 63 6.10 17.23 -39.96
C GLN A 63 4.75 16.54 -39.76
N THR A 64 4.19 16.01 -40.85
CA THR A 64 3.02 15.12 -40.85
C THR A 64 3.49 13.68 -41.08
N THR A 65 2.85 12.68 -40.46
CA THR A 65 3.31 11.28 -40.57
C THR A 65 2.15 10.31 -40.79
N GLY A 66 2.31 9.39 -41.74
CA GLY A 66 1.37 8.28 -42.00
C GLY A 66 -0.01 8.74 -42.50
N ASN A 67 -1.07 8.04 -42.07
CA ASN A 67 -2.47 8.32 -42.43
C ASN A 67 -2.96 9.72 -41.98
N ASN A 68 -2.15 10.48 -41.24
CA ASN A 68 -2.48 11.83 -40.77
C ASN A 68 -2.26 12.92 -41.83
N ARG A 69 -1.78 12.58 -43.04
CA ARG A 69 -1.69 13.53 -44.17
C ARG A 69 -3.05 14.12 -44.55
N ALA A 70 -4.13 13.34 -44.41
CA ALA A 70 -5.49 13.78 -44.71
C ALA A 70 -6.09 14.71 -43.65
N THR A 71 -5.57 14.71 -42.41
CA THR A 71 -6.12 15.47 -41.27
C THR A 71 -5.27 16.68 -40.87
N GLY A 72 -4.11 16.89 -41.50
CA GLY A 72 -3.18 17.99 -41.17
C GLY A 72 -2.50 17.86 -39.79
N GLU A 73 -2.67 16.73 -39.09
CA GLU A 73 -2.11 16.55 -37.76
C GLU A 73 -0.59 16.31 -37.79
N THR A 74 0.14 17.05 -36.96
CA THR A 74 1.60 16.97 -36.88
C THR A 74 2.07 15.84 -35.93
N ILE A 75 3.39 15.57 -35.94
CA ILE A 75 4.01 14.56 -35.09
C ILE A 75 3.66 14.77 -33.61
N LYS A 76 3.09 13.74 -32.97
CA LYS A 76 2.77 13.76 -31.53
C LYS A 76 4.03 14.02 -30.69
N LYS A 77 3.89 14.83 -29.62
CA LYS A 77 4.98 15.17 -28.67
C LYS A 77 5.78 13.96 -28.18
N LYS A 78 5.12 12.82 -27.97
CA LYS A 78 5.78 11.55 -27.58
C LYS A 78 6.78 11.06 -28.64
N THR A 79 6.41 11.17 -29.91
CA THR A 79 7.27 10.80 -31.03
C THR A 79 8.44 11.77 -31.15
N GLN A 80 8.20 13.08 -30.99
CA GLN A 80 9.28 14.10 -30.95
C GLN A 80 10.29 13.79 -29.83
N ASN A 81 9.81 13.37 -28.65
CA ASN A 81 10.69 12.96 -27.55
C ASN A 81 11.57 11.75 -27.90
N TYR A 82 11.14 10.81 -28.75
CA TYR A 82 11.99 9.69 -29.16
C TYR A 82 13.23 10.16 -29.95
N TYR A 83 13.06 11.13 -30.85
CA TYR A 83 14.18 11.75 -31.55
C TYR A 83 15.15 12.42 -30.56
N MET A 84 14.62 13.17 -29.60
CA MET A 84 15.43 13.85 -28.58
C MET A 84 16.17 12.85 -27.66
N ILE A 85 15.57 11.70 -27.35
CA ILE A 85 16.21 10.65 -26.54
C ILE A 85 17.39 10.01 -27.29
N ALA A 86 17.22 9.71 -28.58
CA ALA A 86 18.31 9.17 -29.40
C ALA A 86 19.46 10.18 -29.50
N LEU A 87 19.15 11.46 -29.75
CA LEU A 87 20.13 12.54 -29.80
C LEU A 87 20.87 12.72 -28.48
N ARG A 88 20.17 12.72 -27.33
CA ARG A 88 20.81 12.76 -26.00
C ARG A 88 21.74 11.58 -25.77
N SER A 89 21.33 10.38 -26.19
CA SER A 89 22.17 9.19 -26.04
C SER A 89 23.44 9.28 -26.89
N PHE A 90 23.35 9.87 -28.09
CA PHE A 90 24.49 10.11 -28.97
C PHE A 90 25.44 11.18 -28.38
N LEU A 91 24.92 12.30 -27.91
CA LEU A 91 25.71 13.36 -27.28
C LEU A 91 26.42 12.88 -26.00
N LYS A 92 25.78 12.01 -25.19
CA LYS A 92 26.46 11.37 -24.04
C LYS A 92 27.61 10.46 -24.46
N PHE A 93 27.50 9.80 -25.61
CA PHE A 93 28.57 8.98 -26.16
C PHE A 93 29.75 9.83 -26.63
N LEU A 94 29.47 10.96 -27.32
CA LEU A 94 30.51 11.92 -27.71
C LEU A 94 31.23 12.51 -26.49
N ALA A 95 30.48 12.92 -25.47
CA ALA A 95 31.04 13.43 -24.22
C ALA A 95 31.93 12.39 -23.50
N LYS A 96 31.55 11.10 -23.49
CA LYS A 96 32.37 10.01 -22.91
C LYS A 96 33.72 9.85 -23.62
N ARG A 97 33.83 10.30 -24.88
CA ARG A 97 35.06 10.28 -25.69
C ARG A 97 35.75 11.64 -25.75
N ASN A 98 35.38 12.58 -24.88
CA ASN A 98 35.91 13.95 -24.83
C ASN A 98 35.74 14.71 -26.16
N ILE A 99 34.70 14.41 -26.94
CA ILE A 99 34.37 15.13 -28.16
C ILE A 99 33.43 16.29 -27.82
N THR A 100 33.87 17.51 -28.10
CA THR A 100 33.12 18.75 -27.84
C THR A 100 31.84 18.80 -28.67
N SER A 101 30.69 18.90 -27.99
CA SER A 101 29.35 19.01 -28.58
C SER A 101 28.37 19.54 -27.52
N LEU A 102 27.11 19.80 -27.89
CA LEU A 102 26.07 20.21 -26.93
C LEU A 102 25.99 19.24 -25.74
N PRO A 103 26.04 19.73 -24.49
CA PRO A 103 25.80 18.89 -23.32
C PRO A 103 24.41 18.26 -23.40
N ALA A 104 24.36 16.93 -23.34
CA ALA A 104 23.12 16.16 -23.50
C ALA A 104 22.02 16.51 -22.48
N ASP A 105 22.37 17.19 -21.39
CA ASP A 105 21.45 17.55 -20.31
C ASP A 105 20.70 18.87 -20.59
N GLN A 106 21.18 19.69 -21.54
CA GLN A 106 20.49 20.89 -22.03
C GLN A 106 19.28 20.55 -22.93
N ILE A 107 19.20 19.31 -23.44
CA ILE A 107 18.06 18.85 -24.24
C ILE A 107 16.88 18.47 -23.32
N GLU A 108 15.96 19.42 -23.10
CA GLU A 108 14.72 19.19 -22.34
C GLU A 108 13.68 18.39 -23.15
N LEU A 109 12.99 17.44 -22.52
CA LEU A 109 11.93 16.65 -23.18
C LEU A 109 10.56 17.30 -22.97
N ALA A 110 9.72 17.31 -23.99
CA ALA A 110 8.37 17.86 -23.89
C ALA A 110 7.52 17.05 -22.90
N LYS A 111 6.78 17.73 -22.01
CA LYS A 111 5.87 17.09 -21.06
C LYS A 111 4.70 16.43 -21.81
N VAL A 112 4.54 15.13 -21.66
CA VAL A 112 3.43 14.35 -22.28
C VAL A 112 2.39 14.07 -21.20
N GLY A 113 1.11 14.33 -21.48
CA GLY A 113 0.01 14.04 -20.55
C GLY A 113 -0.09 12.54 -20.23
N GLU A 114 -0.54 12.23 -19.02
CA GLU A 114 -0.78 10.85 -18.57
C GLU A 114 -1.93 10.21 -19.34
N ARG A 115 -1.76 8.95 -19.75
CA ARG A 115 -2.85 8.17 -20.35
C ARG A 115 -3.72 7.62 -19.24
N GLN A 116 -5.03 7.92 -19.29
CA GLN A 116 -6.01 7.15 -18.54
C GLN A 116 -6.02 5.70 -19.05
N ILE A 117 -6.02 4.76 -18.10
CA ILE A 117 -6.16 3.33 -18.37
C ILE A 117 -7.62 2.98 -18.13
N ASP A 118 -8.29 2.40 -19.12
CA ASP A 118 -9.66 1.93 -18.97
C ASP A 118 -9.66 0.49 -18.43
N VAL A 119 -10.41 0.24 -17.35
CA VAL A 119 -10.47 -1.08 -16.68
C VAL A 119 -11.73 -1.85 -17.11
N ILE A 120 -11.59 -3.17 -17.34
CA ILE A 120 -12.70 -4.10 -17.62
C ILE A 120 -13.23 -4.79 -16.35
N SER A 121 -14.53 -5.06 -16.30
CA SER A 121 -15.20 -5.81 -15.23
C SER A 121 -15.06 -7.34 -15.41
N GLN A 122 -15.39 -8.13 -14.37
CA GLN A 122 -15.37 -9.60 -14.46
C GLN A 122 -16.41 -10.14 -15.47
N GLU A 123 -17.56 -9.48 -15.58
CA GLU A 123 -18.60 -9.82 -16.55
C GLU A 123 -18.17 -9.50 -17.97
N GLU A 124 -17.44 -8.38 -18.16
CA GLU A 124 -16.80 -8.03 -19.42
C GLU A 124 -15.69 -9.03 -19.78
N LEU A 125 -14.87 -9.45 -18.81
CA LEU A 125 -13.83 -10.46 -19.02
C LEU A 125 -14.42 -11.81 -19.45
N LYS A 126 -15.46 -12.28 -18.77
CA LYS A 126 -16.15 -13.52 -19.14
C LYS A 126 -16.71 -13.42 -20.55
N ARG A 127 -17.40 -12.32 -20.88
CA ARG A 127 -17.90 -12.07 -22.24
C ARG A 127 -16.77 -12.04 -23.28
N LEU A 128 -15.59 -11.51 -22.93
CA LEU A 128 -14.43 -11.44 -23.82
C LEU A 128 -13.79 -12.81 -24.06
N LEU A 129 -13.64 -13.62 -23.02
CA LEU A 129 -13.15 -15.01 -23.13
C LEU A 129 -14.13 -15.91 -23.87
N ASP A 130 -15.43 -15.66 -23.74
CA ASP A 130 -16.48 -16.42 -24.43
C ASP A 130 -16.76 -15.89 -25.85
N ALA A 131 -16.30 -14.70 -26.21
CA ALA A 131 -16.57 -14.08 -27.52
C ALA A 131 -16.09 -14.91 -28.72
N PRO A 132 -14.91 -15.59 -28.69
CA PRO A 132 -14.50 -16.50 -29.76
C PRO A 132 -15.50 -17.63 -30.05
N ASN A 133 -16.37 -18.01 -29.10
CA ASN A 133 -17.38 -19.05 -29.35
C ASN A 133 -18.41 -18.66 -30.42
N LYS A 134 -18.52 -17.36 -30.73
CA LYS A 134 -19.39 -16.82 -31.80
C LYS A 134 -18.76 -16.88 -33.19
N GLU A 135 -17.50 -17.29 -33.30
CA GLU A 135 -16.84 -17.48 -34.60
C GLU A 135 -17.38 -18.74 -35.30
N LYS A 136 -17.70 -18.61 -36.59
CA LYS A 136 -18.32 -19.67 -37.39
C LYS A 136 -17.29 -20.68 -37.89
N ASN A 137 -16.09 -20.21 -38.24
CA ASN A 137 -15.02 -21.09 -38.70
C ASN A 137 -14.43 -21.88 -37.50
N PRO A 138 -14.50 -23.23 -37.47
CA PRO A 138 -14.08 -24.02 -36.31
C PRO A 138 -12.60 -23.86 -35.94
N GLU A 139 -11.73 -23.78 -36.94
CA GLU A 139 -10.28 -23.63 -36.75
C GLU A 139 -9.95 -22.23 -36.20
N ARG A 140 -10.58 -21.18 -36.74
CA ARG A 140 -10.43 -19.80 -36.27
C ARG A 140 -10.99 -19.62 -34.87
N LYS A 141 -12.13 -20.25 -34.57
CA LYS A 141 -12.73 -20.29 -33.23
C LYS A 141 -11.76 -20.90 -32.21
N ALA A 142 -11.21 -22.07 -32.51
CA ALA A 142 -10.30 -22.75 -31.61
C ALA A 142 -9.00 -21.97 -31.41
N ARG A 143 -8.40 -21.45 -32.50
CA ARG A 143 -7.20 -20.60 -32.45
C ARG A 143 -7.41 -19.37 -31.59
N ASP A 144 -8.46 -18.61 -31.88
CA ASP A 144 -8.68 -17.32 -31.22
C ASP A 144 -9.07 -17.52 -29.75
N LYS A 145 -9.78 -18.61 -29.42
CA LYS A 145 -10.03 -19.03 -28.04
C LYS A 145 -8.72 -19.37 -27.32
N ALA A 146 -7.84 -20.15 -27.94
CA ALA A 146 -6.54 -20.49 -27.38
C ALA A 146 -5.64 -19.26 -27.18
N ILE A 147 -5.63 -18.31 -28.11
CA ILE A 147 -4.90 -17.03 -27.97
C ILE A 147 -5.41 -16.26 -26.75
N MET A 148 -6.73 -16.15 -26.57
CA MET A 148 -7.33 -15.45 -25.44
C MET A 148 -7.00 -16.15 -24.13
N GLU A 149 -7.26 -17.45 -24.03
CA GLU A 149 -6.96 -18.22 -22.81
C GLU A 149 -5.48 -18.18 -22.45
N MET A 150 -4.57 -18.27 -23.43
CA MET A 150 -3.13 -18.14 -23.19
C MET A 150 -2.75 -16.76 -22.67
N LEU A 151 -3.21 -15.68 -23.30
CA LEU A 151 -2.93 -14.31 -22.85
C LEU A 151 -3.41 -14.06 -21.42
N PHE A 152 -4.59 -14.57 -21.07
CA PHE A 152 -5.18 -14.39 -19.75
C PHE A 152 -4.60 -15.33 -18.68
N SER A 153 -4.28 -16.57 -19.04
CA SER A 153 -3.72 -17.57 -18.13
C SER A 153 -2.26 -17.30 -17.79
N THR A 154 -1.45 -16.99 -18.80
CA THR A 154 0.01 -16.94 -18.66
C THR A 154 0.57 -15.54 -18.39
N GLY A 155 -0.22 -14.49 -18.66
CA GLY A 155 0.24 -13.10 -18.57
C GLY A 155 1.39 -12.77 -19.53
N LEU A 156 1.46 -13.49 -20.66
CA LEU A 156 2.44 -13.23 -21.71
C LEU A 156 2.21 -11.87 -22.37
N ARG A 157 3.31 -11.19 -22.72
CA ARG A 157 3.22 -10.06 -23.66
C ARG A 157 2.81 -10.59 -25.03
N VAL A 158 2.11 -9.79 -25.83
CA VAL A 158 1.74 -10.17 -27.21
C VAL A 158 2.95 -10.61 -28.03
N SER A 159 4.09 -9.93 -27.85
CA SER A 159 5.35 -10.33 -28.51
C SER A 159 5.90 -11.66 -28.04
N GLU A 160 5.69 -12.01 -26.77
CA GLU A 160 6.12 -13.30 -26.21
C GLU A 160 5.21 -14.43 -26.73
N LEU A 161 3.90 -14.18 -26.85
CA LEU A 161 2.94 -15.12 -27.46
C LEU A 161 3.28 -15.42 -28.93
N CYS A 162 3.67 -14.41 -29.71
CA CYS A 162 4.09 -14.57 -31.11
C CYS A 162 5.33 -15.46 -31.27
N SER A 163 6.17 -15.54 -30.24
CA SER A 163 7.43 -16.27 -30.28
C SER A 163 7.30 -17.70 -29.74
N LEU A 164 6.09 -18.12 -29.35
CA LEU A 164 5.85 -19.50 -28.95
C LEU A 164 5.85 -20.43 -30.16
N THR A 165 6.43 -21.59 -29.95
CA THR A 165 6.52 -22.69 -30.92
C THR A 165 5.49 -23.77 -30.62
N ASN A 166 5.18 -24.60 -31.62
CA ASN A 166 4.18 -25.66 -31.53
C ASN A 166 4.64 -26.88 -30.71
N ASP A 167 5.94 -26.96 -30.39
CA ASP A 167 6.61 -27.97 -29.55
C ASP A 167 6.39 -27.76 -28.05
N LEU A 168 5.57 -26.76 -27.68
CA LEU A 168 5.24 -26.45 -26.31
C LEU A 168 4.69 -27.70 -25.58
N ASP A 169 5.41 -28.16 -24.55
CA ASP A 169 5.00 -29.33 -23.79
C ASP A 169 3.81 -29.01 -22.86
N LEU A 170 2.60 -29.27 -23.35
CA LEU A 170 1.35 -29.06 -22.61
C LEU A 170 1.12 -30.07 -21.47
N ARG A 171 2.02 -31.07 -21.28
CA ARG A 171 1.97 -31.96 -20.11
C ARG A 171 2.47 -31.23 -18.86
N LEU A 172 3.36 -30.26 -19.03
CA LEU A 172 3.89 -29.45 -17.94
C LEU A 172 2.92 -28.31 -17.60
N ASP A 173 2.85 -27.97 -16.31
CA ASP A 173 2.07 -26.84 -15.79
C ASP A 173 2.73 -25.49 -16.04
N GLU A 174 3.98 -25.50 -16.48
CA GLU A 174 4.82 -24.32 -16.61
C GLU A 174 5.81 -24.46 -17.76
N PHE A 175 6.21 -23.34 -18.36
CA PHE A 175 7.24 -23.32 -19.40
C PHE A 175 8.07 -22.02 -19.33
N PRO A 176 9.35 -22.07 -19.72
CA PRO A 176 10.22 -20.89 -19.75
C PRO A 176 9.89 -19.99 -20.96
N ILE A 177 9.90 -18.68 -20.75
CA ILE A 177 9.79 -17.65 -21.79
C ILE A 177 10.90 -16.62 -21.66
N ARG A 178 11.41 -16.15 -22.80
CA ARG A 178 12.43 -15.12 -22.85
C ARG A 178 11.81 -13.72 -22.87
N GLY A 179 11.95 -12.99 -21.77
CA GLY A 179 11.43 -11.63 -21.60
C GLY A 179 12.35 -10.53 -22.13
N LYS A 180 11.92 -9.27 -21.93
CA LYS A 180 12.67 -8.07 -22.34
C LYS A 180 14.08 -8.05 -21.74
N GLY A 181 15.11 -7.99 -22.60
CA GLY A 181 16.51 -8.02 -22.21
C GLY A 181 17.13 -9.43 -22.17
N GLY A 182 16.47 -10.43 -22.76
CA GLY A 182 17.03 -11.78 -22.92
C GLY A 182 16.91 -12.68 -21.69
N LYS A 183 16.35 -12.17 -20.59
CA LYS A 183 16.14 -12.92 -19.34
C LYS A 183 15.02 -13.95 -19.49
N VAL A 184 15.30 -15.19 -19.10
CA VAL A 184 14.31 -16.28 -19.06
C VAL A 184 13.49 -16.17 -17.78
N ARG A 185 12.16 -16.23 -17.87
CA ARG A 185 11.23 -16.36 -16.74
C ARG A 185 10.29 -17.53 -16.99
N VAL A 186 9.77 -18.17 -15.95
CA VAL A 186 8.80 -19.26 -16.10
C VAL A 186 7.38 -18.67 -16.08
N VAL A 187 6.52 -19.15 -16.98
CA VAL A 187 5.09 -18.81 -17.01
C VAL A 187 4.27 -20.09 -16.84
N PHE A 188 3.10 -19.96 -16.23
CA PHE A 188 2.25 -21.09 -15.87
C PHE A 188 1.03 -21.20 -16.79
N LEU A 189 0.64 -22.42 -17.12
CA LEU A 189 -0.50 -22.75 -17.97
C LEU A 189 -1.68 -23.23 -17.14
N SER A 190 -2.86 -22.68 -17.40
CA SER A 190 -4.12 -23.19 -16.87
C SER A 190 -4.58 -24.44 -17.59
N ASP A 191 -5.39 -25.26 -16.92
CA ASP A 191 -6.04 -26.40 -17.57
C ASP A 191 -6.96 -25.95 -18.71
N GLU A 192 -7.62 -24.80 -18.58
CA GLU A 192 -8.43 -24.20 -19.64
C GLU A 192 -7.59 -23.78 -20.85
N ALA A 193 -6.41 -23.19 -20.63
CA ALA A 193 -5.50 -22.81 -21.71
C ALA A 193 -4.90 -24.05 -22.38
N LYS A 194 -4.51 -25.07 -21.61
CA LYS A 194 -4.06 -26.36 -22.16
C LYS A 194 -5.14 -27.01 -23.00
N ALA A 195 -6.37 -27.05 -22.52
CA ALA A 195 -7.51 -27.61 -23.25
C ALA A 195 -7.78 -26.83 -24.54
N ALA A 196 -7.76 -25.48 -24.49
CA ALA A 196 -7.96 -24.63 -25.66
C ALA A 196 -6.84 -24.79 -26.70
N VAL A 197 -5.57 -24.86 -26.28
CA VAL A 197 -4.44 -25.08 -27.19
C VAL A 197 -4.50 -26.48 -27.79
N LYS A 198 -4.81 -27.53 -27.02
CA LYS A 198 -5.00 -28.89 -27.55
C LYS A 198 -6.12 -28.96 -28.59
N ALA A 199 -7.27 -28.33 -28.30
CA ALA A 199 -8.39 -28.28 -29.23
C ALA A 199 -8.04 -27.56 -30.54
N TYR A 200 -7.21 -26.51 -30.45
CA TYR A 200 -6.70 -25.81 -31.63
C TYR A 200 -5.68 -26.65 -32.41
N LEU A 201 -4.69 -27.25 -31.75
CA LEU A 201 -3.68 -28.09 -32.41
C LEU A 201 -4.30 -29.31 -33.10
N ALA A 202 -5.39 -29.87 -32.55
CA ALA A 202 -6.10 -31.00 -33.17
C ALA A 202 -6.81 -30.64 -34.50
N LEU A 203 -7.14 -29.36 -34.71
CA LEU A 203 -7.80 -28.88 -35.93
C LEU A 203 -6.81 -28.33 -36.97
N ARG A 204 -5.54 -28.18 -36.57
CA ARG A 204 -4.48 -27.55 -37.35
C ARG A 204 -3.98 -28.49 -38.45
N LYS A 205 -3.68 -27.94 -39.63
CA LYS A 205 -3.27 -28.71 -40.82
C LYS A 205 -1.94 -28.28 -41.45
N ASP A 206 -1.31 -27.22 -40.94
CA ASP A 206 -0.05 -26.69 -41.46
C ASP A 206 1.19 -27.25 -40.75
N MET A 207 2.37 -27.01 -41.34
CA MET A 207 3.67 -27.49 -40.83
C MET A 207 4.50 -26.38 -40.16
N SER A 208 3.91 -25.23 -39.80
CA SER A 208 4.65 -24.10 -39.25
C SER A 208 5.10 -24.35 -37.80
N ASP A 209 6.34 -23.98 -37.49
CA ASP A 209 6.88 -24.04 -36.12
C ASP A 209 6.15 -23.11 -35.15
N ALA A 210 5.53 -22.03 -35.63
CA ALA A 210 4.82 -21.08 -34.77
C ALA A 210 3.62 -21.74 -34.08
N LEU A 211 3.38 -21.43 -32.80
CA LEU A 211 2.21 -21.95 -32.10
C LEU A 211 0.91 -21.46 -32.77
N PHE A 212 0.81 -20.17 -33.08
CA PHE A 212 -0.38 -19.58 -33.69
C PHE A 212 -0.12 -19.07 -35.10
N VAL A 213 -0.87 -19.59 -36.08
CA VAL A 213 -0.70 -19.27 -37.51
C VAL A 213 -1.85 -18.43 -38.09
N LYS A 214 -1.57 -17.81 -39.23
CA LYS A 214 -2.60 -17.19 -40.07
C LYS A 214 -3.50 -18.28 -40.67
N ILE A 215 -4.81 -18.07 -40.63
CA ILE A 215 -5.80 -18.95 -41.25
C ILE A 215 -6.33 -18.18 -42.46
N ALA A 216 -6.26 -18.79 -43.64
CA ALA A 216 -6.74 -18.19 -44.89
C ALA A 216 -8.22 -17.79 -44.80
N ASP A 217 -8.55 -16.63 -45.35
CA ASP A 217 -9.94 -16.27 -45.67
C ASP A 217 -10.32 -16.89 -47.03
N GLU A 218 -11.61 -17.09 -47.30
CA GLU A 218 -12.13 -17.65 -48.58
C GLU A 218 -11.63 -16.90 -49.83
N ILE A 219 -11.15 -15.67 -49.67
CA ILE A 219 -10.64 -14.78 -50.73
C ILE A 219 -9.12 -14.96 -50.98
N SER A 220 -8.38 -15.51 -50.01
CA SER A 220 -6.91 -15.63 -50.04
C SER A 220 -6.48 -17.09 -50.22
N LYS A 221 -6.33 -17.54 -51.47
CA LYS A 221 -6.01 -18.94 -51.85
C LYS A 221 -4.58 -19.43 -51.53
N LYS A 222 -3.73 -18.69 -50.80
CA LYS A 222 -2.43 -19.20 -50.35
C LYS A 222 -2.42 -19.42 -48.83
N PRO A 223 -2.30 -20.68 -48.35
CA PRO A 223 -1.87 -20.93 -46.98
C PRO A 223 -0.49 -20.29 -46.84
N THR A 224 -0.35 -19.36 -45.91
CA THR A 224 0.97 -18.85 -45.54
C THR A 224 1.35 -19.57 -44.27
N ASP A 225 2.43 -20.36 -44.29
CA ASP A 225 3.01 -21.04 -43.10
C ASP A 225 3.63 -20.03 -42.10
N GLU A 226 3.11 -18.80 -42.08
CA GLU A 226 3.59 -17.68 -41.31
C GLU A 226 2.84 -17.56 -39.98
N GLY A 227 3.60 -17.46 -38.90
CA GLY A 227 3.09 -17.15 -37.56
C GLY A 227 2.34 -15.82 -37.49
N LEU A 228 1.43 -15.69 -36.52
CA LEU A 228 0.72 -14.45 -36.29
C LEU A 228 1.65 -13.33 -35.82
N THR A 229 1.59 -12.19 -36.50
CA THR A 229 2.30 -10.98 -36.07
C THR A 229 1.62 -10.32 -34.87
N ARG A 230 2.37 -9.51 -34.11
CA ARG A 230 1.84 -8.71 -33.00
C ARG A 230 0.59 -7.90 -33.39
N ARG A 231 0.61 -7.25 -34.56
CA ARG A 231 -0.53 -6.47 -35.06
C ARG A 231 -1.75 -7.34 -35.34
N SER A 232 -1.53 -8.58 -35.79
CA SER A 232 -2.61 -9.54 -36.07
C SER A 232 -3.32 -9.95 -34.77
N ILE A 233 -2.57 -10.31 -33.72
CA ILE A 233 -3.14 -10.62 -32.40
C ILE A 233 -3.84 -9.41 -31.79
N GLU A 234 -3.23 -8.21 -31.86
CA GLU A 234 -3.87 -6.97 -31.40
C GLU A 234 -5.22 -6.72 -32.12
N ARG A 235 -5.31 -7.03 -33.42
CA ARG A 235 -6.56 -6.93 -34.20
C ARG A 235 -7.58 -7.98 -33.80
N ILE A 236 -7.15 -9.22 -33.54
CA ILE A 236 -8.01 -10.32 -33.07
C ILE A 236 -8.64 -9.97 -31.71
N VAL A 237 -7.83 -9.53 -30.75
CA VAL A 237 -8.31 -9.11 -29.43
C VAL A 237 -9.28 -7.93 -29.55
N LYS A 238 -8.97 -6.93 -30.39
CA LYS A 238 -9.87 -5.79 -30.64
C LYS A 238 -11.20 -6.22 -31.24
N ARG A 239 -11.19 -7.14 -32.21
CA ARG A 239 -12.41 -7.69 -32.83
C ARG A 239 -13.32 -8.33 -31.78
N TYR A 240 -12.78 -9.21 -30.93
CA TYR A 240 -13.57 -9.88 -29.90
C TYR A 240 -13.99 -8.95 -28.75
N ALA A 241 -13.21 -7.92 -28.44
CA ALA A 241 -13.65 -6.86 -27.54
C ALA A 241 -14.89 -6.12 -28.08
N THR A 242 -14.92 -5.81 -29.38
CA THR A 242 -16.10 -5.24 -30.03
C THR A 242 -17.29 -6.20 -30.01
N ILE A 243 -17.09 -7.49 -30.34
CA ILE A 243 -18.13 -8.53 -30.29
C ILE A 243 -18.67 -8.75 -28.86
N ALA A 244 -17.82 -8.57 -27.84
CA ALA A 244 -18.19 -8.63 -26.44
C ALA A 244 -18.91 -7.35 -25.95
N GLY A 245 -19.00 -6.30 -26.77
CA GLY A 245 -19.61 -5.02 -26.41
C GLY A 245 -18.75 -4.15 -25.48
N ILE A 246 -17.41 -4.26 -25.59
CA ILE A 246 -16.44 -3.55 -24.75
C ILE A 246 -15.85 -2.39 -25.56
N SER A 247 -16.23 -1.15 -25.22
CA SER A 247 -15.74 0.08 -25.87
C SER A 247 -14.42 0.61 -25.30
N LYS A 248 -13.85 -0.06 -24.29
CA LYS A 248 -12.70 0.39 -23.48
C LYS A 248 -11.39 -0.31 -23.86
N LYS A 249 -10.26 0.38 -23.68
CA LYS A 249 -8.92 -0.18 -23.93
C LYS A 249 -8.42 -1.02 -22.74
N VAL A 250 -8.46 -2.34 -22.90
CA VAL A 250 -8.29 -3.36 -21.84
C VAL A 250 -6.83 -3.60 -21.43
N THR A 251 -6.52 -3.55 -20.12
CA THR A 251 -5.41 -4.28 -19.48
C THR A 251 -5.77 -4.76 -18.06
N PRO A 252 -5.24 -5.88 -17.57
CA PRO A 252 -5.79 -6.59 -16.41
C PRO A 252 -4.99 -6.41 -15.11
N HIS A 253 -5.30 -5.44 -14.23
CA HIS A 253 -5.13 -5.52 -12.75
C HIS A 253 -5.29 -4.13 -12.10
N VAL A 254 -6.26 -3.98 -11.19
CA VAL A 254 -6.25 -2.96 -10.12
C VAL A 254 -7.04 -3.42 -8.85
N ILE A 255 -7.38 -4.70 -8.66
CA ILE A 255 -8.46 -5.06 -7.70
C ILE A 255 -8.00 -5.45 -6.29
N ARG A 256 -6.71 -5.59 -6.00
CA ARG A 256 -6.35 -6.57 -4.95
C ARG A 256 -5.94 -6.06 -3.58
N HIS A 257 -5.76 -4.76 -3.36
CA HIS A 257 -5.08 -4.35 -2.12
C HIS A 257 -5.60 -3.04 -1.57
N CYS A 258 -6.75 -3.08 -0.92
CA CYS A 258 -7.44 -1.87 -0.52
C CYS A 258 -7.92 -1.90 0.93
N LEU A 259 -7.92 -0.71 1.52
CA LEU A 259 -8.36 -0.38 2.86
C LEU A 259 -9.87 -0.12 2.89
N HIS A 260 -10.50 -0.42 4.01
CA HIS A 260 -11.88 -0.04 4.28
C HIS A 260 -12.03 1.50 4.33
N PRO A 261 -13.17 2.08 3.89
CA PRO A 261 -13.43 3.52 3.90
C PRO A 261 -13.08 4.23 5.21
N ASP A 262 -13.43 3.59 6.34
CA ASP A 262 -13.24 4.13 7.70
C ASP A 262 -11.84 3.91 8.27
N THR A 263 -10.92 3.28 7.53
CA THR A 263 -9.54 3.12 8.00
C THR A 263 -8.88 4.48 8.16
N LEU A 264 -8.40 4.77 9.36
CA LEU A 264 -7.76 6.03 9.70
C LEU A 264 -6.30 6.03 9.25
N ILE A 265 -5.92 7.04 8.47
CA ILE A 265 -4.59 7.20 7.88
C ILE A 265 -3.92 8.43 8.51
N PHE A 266 -2.68 8.27 8.96
CA PHE A 266 -1.92 9.38 9.53
C PHE A 266 -1.29 10.24 8.44
N LEU A 267 -1.58 11.53 8.51
CA LEU A 267 -0.93 12.58 7.74
C LEU A 267 -0.01 13.40 8.68
N PRO A 268 0.90 14.24 8.14
CA PRO A 268 1.81 15.01 8.97
C PRO A 268 1.13 15.93 9.99
N HIS A 269 -0.08 16.43 9.70
CA HIS A 269 -0.79 17.43 10.52
C HIS A 269 -2.20 17.01 10.93
N THR A 270 -2.69 15.85 10.48
CA THR A 270 -4.04 15.37 10.81
C THR A 270 -4.14 13.86 10.63
N ILE A 271 -5.27 13.28 11.03
CA ILE A 271 -5.68 11.94 10.66
C ILE A 271 -6.93 12.07 9.80
N MET A 272 -7.06 11.26 8.75
CA MET A 272 -8.23 11.22 7.87
C MET A 272 -8.65 9.78 7.64
N SER A 273 -9.93 9.52 7.42
CA SER A 273 -10.36 8.22 6.92
C SER A 273 -9.86 7.99 5.49
N ALA A 274 -9.75 6.74 5.04
CA ALA A 274 -9.35 6.41 3.68
C ALA A 274 -10.29 7.08 2.65
N LYS A 275 -11.59 7.08 2.90
CA LYS A 275 -12.56 7.80 2.05
C LYS A 275 -12.28 9.30 1.98
N GLU A 276 -12.08 9.94 3.13
CA GLU A 276 -11.79 11.38 3.18
C GLU A 276 -10.47 11.72 2.49
N LEU A 277 -9.43 10.92 2.74
CA LEU A 277 -8.15 11.11 2.10
C LEU A 277 -8.28 10.99 0.59
N PHE A 278 -9.07 10.03 0.11
CA PHE A 278 -9.37 9.87 -1.32
C PHE A 278 -10.03 11.12 -1.92
N GLU A 279 -11.06 11.65 -1.26
CA GLU A 279 -11.84 12.82 -1.71
C GLU A 279 -11.07 14.15 -1.56
N SER A 280 -10.08 14.21 -0.67
CA SER A 280 -9.30 15.42 -0.42
C SER A 280 -8.25 15.68 -1.51
N SER A 281 -7.80 16.94 -1.62
CA SER A 281 -6.60 17.31 -2.41
C SER A 281 -5.28 16.97 -1.71
N SER A 282 -5.32 16.45 -0.47
CA SER A 282 -4.13 16.18 0.34
C SER A 282 -3.29 15.07 -0.27
N LYS A 283 -2.00 15.33 -0.46
CA LYS A 283 -1.03 14.33 -0.94
C LYS A 283 0.00 13.93 0.10
N ASN A 284 0.18 14.68 1.18
CA ASN A 284 1.21 14.37 2.16
C ASN A 284 0.69 13.34 3.16
N ILE A 285 1.46 12.27 3.40
CA ILE A 285 1.17 11.22 4.37
C ILE A 285 2.37 10.97 5.28
N THR A 286 2.13 10.27 6.39
CA THR A 286 3.19 9.81 7.28
C THR A 286 3.51 8.35 6.99
N ALA A 287 4.73 8.10 6.53
CA ALA A 287 5.30 6.78 6.27
C ALA A 287 6.34 6.44 7.35
N VAL A 288 6.88 5.22 7.28
CA VAL A 288 7.94 4.72 8.17
C VAL A 288 9.16 4.34 7.35
N ASP A 289 10.33 4.81 7.79
CA ASP A 289 11.62 4.31 7.33
C ASP A 289 12.07 3.20 8.27
N PHE A 290 11.89 1.94 7.86
CA PHE A 290 12.28 0.77 8.64
C PHE A 290 13.78 0.71 8.93
N LYS A 291 14.64 1.30 8.08
CA LYS A 291 16.09 1.31 8.32
C LYS A 291 16.46 2.25 9.46
N LYS A 292 15.75 3.38 9.58
CA LYS A 292 15.97 4.37 10.64
C LYS A 292 15.07 4.20 11.85
N GLY A 293 14.07 3.33 11.78
CA GLY A 293 13.07 3.15 12.83
C GLY A 293 12.27 4.43 13.12
N LYS A 294 12.04 5.28 12.11
CA LYS A 294 11.46 6.63 12.28
C LYS A 294 10.29 6.88 11.33
N THR A 295 9.31 7.63 11.82
CA THR A 295 8.25 8.20 10.98
C THR A 295 8.80 9.34 10.12
N ILE A 296 8.33 9.43 8.90
CA ILE A 296 8.82 10.36 7.88
C ILE A 296 7.65 10.89 7.05
N LYS A 297 7.82 12.07 6.45
CA LYS A 297 6.85 12.62 5.50
C LYS A 297 7.09 11.99 4.13
N SER A 298 6.01 11.60 3.48
CA SER A 298 6.00 11.03 2.12
C SER A 298 4.76 11.54 1.38
N LYS A 299 4.67 11.26 0.07
CA LYS A 299 3.62 11.77 -0.79
C LYS A 299 2.87 10.66 -1.49
N ILE A 300 1.56 10.83 -1.59
CA ILE A 300 0.66 10.04 -2.40
C ILE A 300 0.89 10.42 -3.86
N ILE A 301 1.29 9.43 -4.65
CA ILE A 301 1.44 9.52 -6.10
C ILE A 301 0.07 9.36 -6.76
N GLN A 302 -0.72 8.38 -6.30
CA GLN A 302 -2.00 8.02 -6.90
C GLN A 302 -2.99 7.56 -5.83
N LYS A 303 -4.27 7.86 -6.07
CA LYS A 303 -5.42 7.43 -5.25
C LYS A 303 -6.31 6.55 -6.12
N THR A 304 -6.67 5.38 -5.64
CA THR A 304 -7.56 4.45 -6.36
C THR A 304 -8.68 3.97 -5.44
N ASN A 305 -9.82 3.59 -6.03
CA ASN A 305 -10.91 2.96 -5.31
C ASN A 305 -11.54 1.84 -6.14
N HIS A 306 -12.08 0.84 -5.46
CA HIS A 306 -12.64 -0.37 -6.06
C HIS A 306 -13.88 -0.81 -5.31
N ARG A 307 -14.84 -1.43 -5.99
CA ARG A 307 -15.94 -2.13 -5.30
C ARG A 307 -15.47 -3.51 -4.89
N PHE A 308 -15.73 -3.89 -3.65
CA PHE A 308 -15.36 -5.18 -3.11
C PHE A 308 -16.54 -5.81 -2.33
N VAL A 309 -16.49 -7.13 -2.15
CA VAL A 309 -17.59 -7.93 -1.55
C VAL A 309 -17.22 -8.61 -0.22
N ASP A 310 -15.92 -8.77 0.07
CA ASP A 310 -15.41 -9.44 1.27
C ASP A 310 -14.21 -8.71 1.90
N LEU A 311 -14.17 -8.55 3.20
CA LEU A 311 -12.98 -8.06 3.91
C LEU A 311 -12.45 -9.10 4.89
N ILE A 312 -11.19 -8.96 5.26
CA ILE A 312 -10.58 -9.59 6.42
C ILE A 312 -10.43 -8.51 7.49
N ASN A 313 -10.92 -8.83 8.68
CA ASN A 313 -10.69 -8.07 9.89
C ASN A 313 -9.56 -8.71 10.67
N ILE A 314 -8.47 -7.97 10.84
CA ILE A 314 -7.31 -8.39 11.61
C ILE A 314 -7.33 -7.63 12.93
N SER A 315 -7.17 -8.35 14.04
CA SER A 315 -7.00 -7.77 15.38
C SER A 315 -5.64 -8.20 15.92
N ALA A 316 -4.81 -7.24 16.31
CA ALA A 316 -3.47 -7.48 16.83
C ALA A 316 -3.16 -6.51 17.99
N ASN A 317 -2.83 -7.02 19.17
CA ASN A 317 -2.55 -6.22 20.39
C ASN A 317 -3.57 -5.07 20.61
N GLY A 318 -4.86 -5.38 20.50
CA GLY A 318 -5.92 -4.37 20.69
C GLY A 318 -6.09 -3.35 19.55
N TYR A 319 -5.32 -3.43 18.46
CA TYR A 319 -5.57 -2.68 17.22
C TYR A 319 -6.42 -3.51 16.26
N THR A 320 -7.28 -2.85 15.48
CA THR A 320 -8.13 -3.54 14.49
C THR A 320 -8.16 -2.82 13.16
N ILE A 321 -7.94 -3.57 12.08
CA ILE A 321 -7.97 -3.07 10.70
C ILE A 321 -8.82 -4.00 9.82
N SER A 322 -9.58 -3.39 8.91
CA SER A 322 -10.42 -4.07 7.92
C SER A 322 -9.83 -3.84 6.54
N THR A 323 -9.50 -4.92 5.83
CA THR A 323 -8.80 -4.82 4.56
C THR A 323 -9.15 -5.97 3.61
N THR A 324 -8.84 -5.81 2.33
CA THR A 324 -8.94 -6.90 1.35
C THR A 324 -8.00 -8.07 1.67
N LYS A 325 -8.32 -9.27 1.15
CA LYS A 325 -7.57 -10.51 1.45
C LYS A 325 -6.10 -10.45 1.01
N ASP A 326 -5.80 -9.69 -0.03
CA ASP A 326 -4.44 -9.60 -0.54
C ASP A 326 -3.70 -8.36 -0.01
N HIS A 327 -4.29 -7.50 0.82
CA HIS A 327 -3.55 -6.37 1.39
C HIS A 327 -2.28 -6.81 2.14
N LEU A 328 -1.20 -6.04 2.00
CA LEU A 328 0.12 -6.37 2.53
C LEU A 328 0.42 -5.64 3.83
N PHE A 329 0.96 -6.41 4.78
CA PHE A 329 1.52 -5.93 6.03
C PHE A 329 3.01 -6.29 6.08
N PHE A 330 3.74 -5.68 7.02
CA PHE A 330 5.12 -6.03 7.29
C PHE A 330 5.24 -6.97 8.49
N THR A 331 6.08 -7.99 8.41
CA THR A 331 6.46 -8.93 9.48
C THR A 331 7.99 -8.93 9.61
N ILE A 332 8.54 -9.61 10.62
CA ILE A 332 9.96 -9.98 10.64
C ILE A 332 10.09 -11.41 10.11
N GLY A 333 11.02 -11.63 9.18
CA GLY A 333 11.51 -12.94 8.78
C GLY A 333 13.02 -13.06 8.95
N ILE A 334 13.64 -14.07 8.32
CA ILE A 334 15.04 -14.45 8.56
C ILE A 334 16.05 -13.38 8.09
N ASN A 335 15.64 -12.56 7.11
CA ASN A 335 16.49 -11.53 6.51
C ASN A 335 16.13 -10.10 6.97
N GLY A 336 15.21 -9.95 7.91
CA GLY A 336 14.76 -8.66 8.43
C GLY A 336 13.27 -8.43 8.21
N VAL A 337 12.88 -7.21 7.82
CA VAL A 337 11.47 -6.87 7.56
C VAL A 337 11.03 -7.47 6.22
N GLU A 338 9.97 -8.26 6.26
CA GLU A 338 9.38 -8.95 5.11
C GLU A 338 7.90 -8.58 4.95
N GLU A 339 7.36 -8.78 3.75
CA GLU A 339 5.96 -8.53 3.44
C GLU A 339 5.11 -9.79 3.62
N VAL A 340 3.90 -9.63 4.14
CA VAL A 340 2.95 -10.72 4.33
C VAL A 340 1.54 -10.30 3.95
N PHE A 341 0.89 -11.13 3.13
CA PHE A 341 -0.50 -10.95 2.73
C PHE A 341 -1.45 -11.14 3.91
N ALA A 342 -2.52 -10.34 3.97
CA ALA A 342 -3.58 -10.45 4.97
C ALA A 342 -4.17 -11.86 5.05
N LYS A 343 -4.36 -12.53 3.90
CA LYS A 343 -4.82 -13.93 3.81
C LYS A 343 -3.83 -14.97 4.36
N ASN A 344 -2.54 -14.63 4.39
CA ASN A 344 -1.47 -15.53 4.83
C ASN A 344 -1.10 -15.32 6.30
N LEU A 345 -1.62 -14.27 6.94
CA LEU A 345 -1.42 -14.03 8.37
C LEU A 345 -2.03 -15.16 9.20
N LYS A 346 -1.29 -15.58 10.23
CA LYS A 346 -1.74 -16.58 11.20
C LYS A 346 -1.90 -15.96 12.57
N ILE A 347 -2.80 -16.52 13.39
CA ILE A 347 -2.91 -16.16 14.80
C ILE A 347 -1.57 -16.46 15.48
N GLY A 348 -1.08 -15.51 16.29
CA GLY A 348 0.22 -15.56 16.95
C GLY A 348 1.37 -14.96 16.15
N GLN A 349 1.21 -14.74 14.84
CA GLN A 349 2.19 -14.01 14.02
C GLN A 349 2.21 -12.53 14.40
N PHE A 350 3.33 -11.86 14.16
CA PHE A 350 3.50 -10.44 14.46
C PHE A 350 3.50 -9.61 13.18
N VAL A 351 2.88 -8.44 13.26
CA VAL A 351 2.86 -7.46 12.17
C VAL A 351 3.34 -6.10 12.68
N ALA A 352 3.96 -5.32 11.81
CA ALA A 352 4.48 -4.01 12.14
C ALA A 352 3.33 -3.03 12.45
N GLY A 353 3.46 -2.34 13.56
CA GLY A 353 2.59 -1.25 13.99
C GLY A 353 3.38 -0.03 14.41
N ILE A 354 2.68 1.07 14.64
CA ILE A 354 3.28 2.30 15.14
C ILE A 354 3.12 2.38 16.66
N ARG A 355 4.21 2.68 17.36
CA ARG A 355 4.23 2.99 18.79
C ARG A 355 3.99 4.47 19.04
N LYS A 356 4.56 5.31 18.17
CA LYS A 356 4.48 6.77 18.26
C LYS A 356 4.41 7.38 16.86
N ALA A 357 3.28 8.02 16.57
CA ALA A 357 3.12 8.78 15.33
C ALA A 357 3.45 10.26 15.60
N ARG A 358 4.58 10.74 15.08
CA ARG A 358 4.88 12.18 15.14
C ARG A 358 3.96 12.92 14.18
N MET A 359 3.17 13.83 14.72
CA MET A 359 2.48 14.87 13.95
C MET A 359 3.17 16.19 14.21
N ASP A 360 3.40 16.97 13.16
CA ASP A 360 3.94 18.31 13.35
C ASP A 360 2.90 19.17 14.07
N SER A 361 3.37 20.06 14.92
CA SER A 361 2.51 20.98 15.66
C SER A 361 1.68 21.81 14.70
N SER A 362 0.36 21.64 14.79
CA SER A 362 -0.62 22.52 14.19
C SER A 362 -0.64 23.86 14.94
N ASN A 363 -0.56 24.98 14.20
CA ASN A 363 -0.77 26.33 14.76
C ASN A 363 -2.26 26.63 15.03
N LYS A 364 -3.19 25.74 14.66
CA LYS A 364 -4.60 25.91 14.98
C LYS A 364 -4.81 25.58 16.45
N SER A 365 -5.23 26.58 17.22
CA SER A 365 -5.62 26.43 18.62
C SER A 365 -7.00 27.01 18.80
N GLU A 366 -8.03 26.16 18.78
CA GLU A 366 -9.27 26.49 19.49
C GLU A 366 -9.03 26.38 21.01
N SER A 367 -9.93 26.94 21.83
CA SER A 367 -9.79 26.87 23.28
C SER A 367 -9.72 25.41 23.77
N LYS A 368 -8.73 25.12 24.62
CA LYS A 368 -8.53 23.80 25.21
C LYS A 368 -9.70 23.43 26.14
N ASP A 369 -10.25 24.40 26.84
CA ASP A 369 -11.35 24.22 27.79
C ASP A 369 -12.65 23.88 27.07
N LYS A 370 -12.89 24.54 25.93
CA LYS A 370 -13.98 24.18 25.02
C LYS A 370 -13.89 22.72 24.58
N TRP A 371 -12.71 22.24 24.19
CA TRP A 371 -12.51 20.84 23.82
C TRP A 371 -12.63 19.87 24.99
N ARG A 372 -12.24 20.28 26.21
CA ARG A 372 -12.50 19.53 27.44
C ARG A 372 -13.98 19.33 27.69
N LEU A 373 -14.78 20.39 27.60
CA LEU A 373 -16.23 20.32 27.74
C LEU A 373 -16.85 19.39 26.69
N ILE A 374 -16.41 19.50 25.44
CA ILE A 374 -16.86 18.63 24.34
C ILE A 374 -16.55 17.15 24.64
N GLY A 375 -15.35 16.86 25.14
CA GLY A 375 -14.96 15.50 25.55
C GLY A 375 -15.90 14.92 26.60
N TYR A 376 -16.23 15.70 27.62
CA TYR A 376 -17.17 15.27 28.66
C TYR A 376 -18.57 15.00 28.10
N ILE A 377 -19.08 15.91 27.25
CA ILE A 377 -20.39 15.76 26.61
C ILE A 377 -20.46 14.49 25.76
N LEU A 378 -19.36 14.13 25.09
CA LEU A 378 -19.30 12.94 24.27
C LEU A 378 -19.33 11.64 25.09
N GLY A 379 -18.89 11.69 26.35
CA GLY A 379 -19.06 10.63 27.33
C GLY A 379 -20.48 10.60 27.87
N ASP A 380 -20.77 11.45 28.86
CA ASP A 380 -22.01 11.39 29.66
C ASP A 380 -22.97 12.57 29.40
N GLY A 381 -22.79 13.28 28.28
CA GLY A 381 -23.68 14.37 27.88
C GLY A 381 -24.93 13.90 27.14
N THR A 382 -26.07 14.49 27.49
CA THR A 382 -27.33 14.37 26.76
C THR A 382 -27.67 15.68 26.05
N ILE A 383 -27.78 15.61 24.72
CA ILE A 383 -28.18 16.75 23.89
C ILE A 383 -29.70 16.71 23.72
N SER A 384 -30.41 17.75 24.19
CA SER A 384 -31.86 17.85 24.06
C SER A 384 -32.26 18.86 23.00
N GLU A 385 -32.90 18.40 21.93
CA GLU A 385 -33.37 19.28 20.86
C GLU A 385 -34.55 20.16 21.30
N LYS A 386 -35.51 19.57 22.03
CA LYS A 386 -36.68 20.30 22.55
C LYS A 386 -36.29 21.43 23.49
N ARG A 387 -35.28 21.20 24.34
CA ARG A 387 -34.81 22.19 25.32
C ARG A 387 -33.66 23.06 24.83
N ARG A 388 -33.14 22.82 23.61
CA ARG A 388 -32.01 23.54 22.99
C ARG A 388 -30.82 23.67 23.94
N GLY A 389 -30.47 22.59 24.61
CA GLY A 389 -29.42 22.58 25.63
C GLY A 389 -28.78 21.22 25.83
N VAL A 390 -27.67 21.24 26.56
CA VAL A 390 -26.92 20.05 26.97
C VAL A 390 -27.15 19.83 28.46
N ILE A 391 -27.39 18.59 28.82
CA ILE A 391 -27.49 18.14 30.21
C ILE A 391 -26.30 17.22 30.46
N ILE A 392 -25.51 17.56 31.47
CA ILE A 392 -24.43 16.73 31.98
C ILE A 392 -24.85 16.17 33.34
N ALA A 393 -24.69 14.88 33.56
CA ALA A 393 -24.98 14.24 34.84
C ALA A 393 -23.68 13.71 35.47
N ASP A 394 -23.43 14.00 36.74
CA ASP A 394 -22.31 13.37 37.48
C ASP A 394 -22.70 13.20 38.95
N LYS A 395 -22.17 12.18 39.63
CA LYS A 395 -22.32 12.00 41.08
C LYS A 395 -21.41 12.93 41.88
N ASN A 396 -20.29 13.36 41.29
CA ASN A 396 -19.30 14.20 41.93
C ASN A 396 -19.58 15.69 41.65
N LEU A 397 -19.99 16.41 42.69
CA LEU A 397 -20.25 17.85 42.61
C LEU A 397 -19.02 18.68 42.20
N SER A 398 -17.81 18.23 42.57
CA SER A 398 -16.57 18.92 42.18
C SER A 398 -16.38 18.92 40.66
N PHE A 399 -16.71 17.80 40.00
CA PHE A 399 -16.62 17.69 38.54
C PHE A 399 -17.65 18.61 37.90
N VAL A 400 -18.89 18.58 38.38
CA VAL A 400 -19.96 19.48 37.91
C VAL A 400 -19.57 20.95 38.03
N ASN A 401 -18.97 21.35 39.16
CA ASN A 401 -18.48 22.71 39.36
C ASN A 401 -17.33 23.08 38.43
N HIS A 402 -16.40 22.15 38.16
CA HIS A 402 -15.33 22.36 37.20
C HIS A 402 -15.88 22.66 35.80
N TYR A 403 -16.83 21.85 35.30
CA TYR A 403 -17.45 22.06 33.99
C TYR A 403 -18.36 23.29 33.95
N LYS A 404 -19.03 23.64 35.06
CA LYS A 404 -19.73 24.92 35.20
C LYS A 404 -18.77 26.09 34.97
N ASN A 405 -17.60 26.08 35.60
CA ASN A 405 -16.62 27.16 35.46
C ASN A 405 -16.12 27.30 34.02
N ILE A 406 -15.88 26.18 33.32
CA ILE A 406 -15.55 26.18 31.89
C ILE A 406 -16.67 26.81 31.05
N ILE A 407 -17.93 26.46 31.32
CA ILE A 407 -19.06 27.02 30.57
C ILE A 407 -19.15 28.55 30.80
N VAL A 408 -18.98 29.00 32.04
CA VAL A 408 -19.01 30.42 32.39
C VAL A 408 -17.84 31.17 31.75
N SER A 409 -16.63 30.60 31.75
CA SER A 409 -15.45 31.26 31.18
C SER A 409 -15.54 31.40 29.65
N GLU A 410 -15.91 30.31 28.96
CA GLU A 410 -15.93 30.21 27.50
C GLU A 410 -17.17 30.84 26.86
N TYR A 411 -18.35 30.68 27.47
CA TYR A 411 -19.63 31.07 26.86
C TYR A 411 -20.31 32.25 27.55
N LYS A 412 -19.72 32.78 28.64
CA LYS A 412 -20.30 33.88 29.46
C LYS A 412 -21.76 33.61 29.86
N HIS A 413 -22.09 32.34 30.05
CA HIS A 413 -23.44 31.89 30.36
C HIS A 413 -23.43 31.12 31.68
N GLN A 414 -24.42 31.34 32.54
CA GLN A 414 -24.53 30.66 33.83
C GLN A 414 -25.41 29.41 33.71
N PRO A 415 -24.83 28.19 33.72
CA PRO A 415 -25.62 26.97 33.72
C PRO A 415 -26.27 26.70 35.09
N THR A 416 -27.35 25.94 35.10
CA THR A 416 -28.07 25.57 36.34
C THR A 416 -27.62 24.19 36.82
N ILE A 417 -27.44 24.04 38.14
CA ILE A 417 -27.15 22.74 38.78
C ILE A 417 -28.38 22.30 39.55
N ILE A 418 -28.84 21.07 39.29
CA ILE A 418 -29.99 20.46 39.97
C ILE A 418 -29.54 19.14 40.59
N LYS A 419 -29.68 18.99 41.92
CA LYS A 419 -29.46 17.70 42.59
C LYS A 419 -30.68 16.81 42.39
N LYS A 420 -30.46 15.61 41.83
CA LYS A 420 -31.49 14.59 41.64
C LYS A 420 -31.33 13.50 42.69
N ASN A 421 -32.09 13.61 43.77
CA ASN A 421 -31.97 12.73 44.94
C ASN A 421 -32.23 11.25 44.63
N SER A 422 -33.13 10.94 43.69
CA SER A 422 -33.50 9.55 43.35
C SER A 422 -32.37 8.71 42.76
N VAL A 423 -31.36 9.34 42.15
CA VAL A 423 -30.18 8.68 41.56
C VAL A 423 -28.87 9.16 42.18
N ASN A 424 -28.96 9.98 43.23
CA ASN A 424 -27.85 10.67 43.89
C ASN A 424 -26.85 11.28 42.90
N SER A 425 -27.35 12.10 41.97
CA SER A 425 -26.56 12.73 40.92
C SER A 425 -26.87 14.22 40.81
N TYR A 426 -25.93 14.99 40.27
CA TYR A 426 -26.06 16.41 39.98
C TYR A 426 -26.20 16.59 38.46
N LEU A 427 -27.20 17.36 38.05
CA LEU A 427 -27.48 17.68 36.65
C LEU A 427 -27.06 19.12 36.36
N LEU A 428 -26.11 19.29 35.46
CA LEU A 428 -25.68 20.58 34.95
C LEU A 428 -26.40 20.85 33.62
N ASN A 429 -27.33 21.80 33.61
CA ASN A 429 -28.06 22.18 32.42
C ASN A 429 -27.46 23.45 31.81
N PHE A 430 -27.05 23.34 30.55
CA PHE A 430 -26.52 24.44 29.75
C PHE A 430 -27.41 24.68 28.53
N TYR A 431 -28.14 25.79 28.52
CA TYR A 431 -29.05 26.15 27.44
C TYR A 431 -28.39 27.15 26.50
N SER A 432 -27.98 26.69 25.32
CA SER A 432 -27.36 27.57 24.32
C SER A 432 -27.62 27.08 22.90
N LYS A 433 -28.43 27.84 22.17
CA LYS A 433 -28.75 27.56 20.75
C LYS A 433 -27.49 27.56 19.88
N SER A 434 -26.60 28.53 20.10
CA SER A 434 -25.35 28.67 19.35
C SER A 434 -24.38 27.52 19.63
N PHE A 435 -24.29 27.06 20.88
CA PHE A 435 -23.45 25.91 21.23
C PHE A 435 -23.98 24.60 20.63
N ILE A 436 -25.30 24.37 20.67
CA ILE A 436 -25.90 23.19 20.03
C ILE A 436 -25.68 23.22 18.51
N ALA A 437 -25.84 24.37 17.88
CA ALA A 437 -25.53 24.54 16.45
C ALA A 437 -24.05 24.25 16.16
N TYR A 438 -23.14 24.66 17.04
CA TYR A 438 -21.72 24.33 16.94
C TYR A 438 -21.47 22.82 17.10
N LEU A 439 -22.05 22.16 18.11
CA LEU A 439 -21.94 20.70 18.31
C LEU A 439 -22.42 19.93 17.07
N ARG A 440 -23.52 20.38 16.45
CA ARG A 440 -24.00 19.83 15.17
C ARG A 440 -22.99 20.02 14.05
N LYS A 441 -22.46 21.23 13.90
CA LYS A 441 -21.46 21.56 12.86
C LYS A 441 -20.21 20.68 12.97
N ILE A 442 -19.80 20.31 14.17
CA ILE A 442 -18.62 19.45 14.38
C ILE A 442 -18.95 17.94 14.41
N GLY A 443 -20.22 17.56 14.21
CA GLY A 443 -20.64 16.17 14.04
C GLY A 443 -20.99 15.41 15.33
N ILE A 444 -21.25 16.12 16.44
CA ILE A 444 -21.73 15.51 17.70
C ILE A 444 -23.25 15.48 17.67
N THR A 445 -23.80 14.66 16.77
CA THR A 445 -25.26 14.48 16.59
C THR A 445 -25.70 13.04 16.77
N GLU A 446 -24.75 12.11 16.71
CA GLU A 446 -25.02 10.67 16.70
C GLU A 446 -25.34 10.11 18.09
N LYS A 447 -26.21 9.10 18.12
CA LYS A 447 -26.51 8.33 19.34
C LYS A 447 -25.30 7.49 19.75
N SER A 448 -25.25 7.09 21.03
CA SER A 448 -24.11 6.45 21.68
C SER A 448 -23.39 5.31 20.92
N PRO A 449 -24.03 4.40 20.15
CA PRO A 449 -23.28 3.38 19.41
C PRO A 449 -22.59 3.90 18.15
N PHE A 450 -23.00 5.07 17.63
CA PHE A 450 -22.49 5.67 16.39
C PHE A 450 -21.65 6.92 16.62
N ARG A 451 -21.50 7.36 17.89
CA ARG A 451 -20.63 8.48 18.26
C ARG A 451 -19.21 8.26 17.74
N ARG A 452 -18.58 9.35 17.31
CA ARG A 452 -17.20 9.44 16.80
C ARG A 452 -16.56 10.69 17.36
N VAL A 453 -15.22 10.73 17.33
CA VAL A 453 -14.51 11.97 17.59
C VAL A 453 -14.75 12.95 16.44
N PRO A 454 -14.99 14.25 16.72
CA PRO A 454 -15.06 15.28 15.70
C PRO A 454 -13.80 15.33 14.83
N LYS A 455 -13.97 15.33 13.50
CA LYS A 455 -12.86 15.29 12.55
C LYS A 455 -11.87 16.46 12.72
N SER A 456 -12.38 17.63 13.07
CA SER A 456 -11.56 18.82 13.32
C SER A 456 -10.56 18.65 14.46
N LEU A 457 -10.82 17.75 15.42
CA LEU A 457 -9.94 17.48 16.55
C LEU A 457 -8.61 16.84 16.14
N PHE A 458 -8.62 15.97 15.13
CA PHE A 458 -7.40 15.31 14.65
C PHE A 458 -6.34 16.27 14.12
N SER A 459 -6.73 17.51 13.78
CA SER A 459 -5.84 18.57 13.31
C SER A 459 -5.43 19.59 14.40
N GLN A 460 -5.90 19.43 15.64
CA GLN A 460 -5.58 20.34 16.74
C GLN A 460 -4.20 20.03 17.34
N ASN A 461 -3.67 20.99 18.10
CA ASN A 461 -2.43 20.77 18.84
C ASN A 461 -2.59 19.72 19.96
N LYS A 462 -1.46 19.16 20.41
CA LYS A 462 -1.41 18.10 21.43
C LYS A 462 -2.08 18.48 22.75
N ALA A 463 -1.96 19.73 23.17
CA ALA A 463 -2.57 20.20 24.40
C ALA A 463 -4.10 20.19 24.32
N THR A 464 -4.67 20.58 23.18
CA THR A 464 -6.11 20.55 22.91
C THR A 464 -6.63 19.11 22.86
N ILE A 465 -5.90 18.21 22.18
CA ILE A 465 -6.21 16.77 22.17
C ILE A 465 -6.19 16.20 23.59
N ALA A 466 -5.19 16.56 24.40
CA ALA A 466 -5.09 16.11 25.79
C ALA A 466 -6.26 16.58 26.66
N HIS A 467 -6.75 17.81 26.46
CA HIS A 467 -7.90 18.34 27.19
C HIS A 467 -9.21 17.66 26.77
N PHE A 468 -9.40 17.38 25.48
CA PHE A 468 -10.53 16.57 25.03
C PHE A 468 -10.53 15.17 25.66
N ILE A 469 -9.37 14.49 25.65
CA ILE A 469 -9.22 13.16 26.27
C ILE A 469 -9.50 13.23 27.77
N ALA A 470 -9.01 14.26 28.46
CA ALA A 470 -9.29 14.48 29.88
C ALA A 470 -10.80 14.61 30.12
N GLY A 471 -11.51 15.39 29.31
CA GLY A 471 -12.95 15.55 29.43
C GLY A 471 -13.71 14.25 29.25
N TYR A 472 -13.36 13.48 28.21
CA TYR A 472 -13.97 12.17 28.00
C TYR A 472 -13.63 11.17 29.12
N TYR A 473 -12.41 11.20 29.65
CA TYR A 473 -12.00 10.35 30.77
C TYR A 473 -12.70 10.73 32.09
N ASP A 474 -12.89 12.03 32.34
CA ASP A 474 -13.63 12.52 33.50
C ASP A 474 -15.07 11.95 33.50
N ALA A 475 -15.70 11.84 32.33
CA ALA A 475 -16.99 11.20 32.18
C ALA A 475 -16.91 9.66 32.27
N GLU A 476 -16.20 9.01 31.35
CA GLU A 476 -16.29 7.56 31.08
C GLU A 476 -15.07 6.74 31.55
N GLY A 477 -14.05 7.37 32.14
CA GLY A 477 -12.85 6.70 32.64
C GLY A 477 -13.05 6.00 33.99
N ASN A 478 -12.14 5.10 34.36
CA ASN A 478 -12.11 4.55 35.73
C ASN A 478 -11.24 5.39 36.68
N GLU A 479 -11.47 5.21 37.98
CA GLU A 479 -10.51 5.57 39.02
C GLU A 479 -9.74 4.32 39.48
N GLY A 480 -8.53 4.51 40.02
CA GLY A 480 -7.74 3.43 40.63
C GLY A 480 -6.58 2.90 39.77
N SER A 481 -6.34 1.58 39.85
CA SER A 481 -5.25 0.92 39.16
C SER A 481 -5.58 0.70 37.68
N SER A 482 -4.63 1.01 36.79
CA SER A 482 -4.75 1.03 35.33
C SER A 482 -5.71 2.08 34.75
N VAL A 483 -5.36 2.65 33.60
CA VAL A 483 -6.14 3.66 32.89
C VAL A 483 -7.04 2.98 31.86
N LYS A 484 -8.37 3.07 32.03
CA LYS A 484 -9.39 2.45 31.17
C LYS A 484 -10.46 3.45 30.78
N PHE A 485 -10.85 3.41 29.51
CA PHE A 485 -11.98 4.13 28.95
C PHE A 485 -13.08 3.14 28.59
N PHE A 486 -14.33 3.54 28.75
CA PHE A 486 -15.49 2.73 28.37
C PHE A 486 -16.32 3.42 27.28
N SER A 487 -16.98 2.62 26.44
CA SER A 487 -17.98 3.12 25.49
C SER A 487 -18.83 1.99 24.91
N THR A 488 -20.02 2.35 24.42
CA THR A 488 -20.81 1.48 23.53
C THR A 488 -20.43 1.65 22.06
N SER A 489 -19.77 2.75 21.68
CA SER A 489 -19.21 2.95 20.34
C SER A 489 -17.79 2.42 20.27
N LYS A 490 -17.58 1.33 19.51
CA LYS A 490 -16.24 0.82 19.18
C LYS A 490 -15.42 1.87 18.43
N MET A 491 -16.07 2.58 17.51
CA MET A 491 -15.39 3.52 16.63
C MET A 491 -14.94 4.78 17.39
N LEU A 492 -15.69 5.22 18.40
CA LEU A 492 -15.27 6.29 19.31
C LEU A 492 -13.99 5.93 20.06
N LEU A 493 -13.94 4.73 20.66
CA LEU A 493 -12.73 4.29 21.35
C LEU A 493 -11.56 4.07 20.39
N LYS A 494 -11.82 3.65 19.15
CA LYS A 494 -10.81 3.56 18.10
C LYS A 494 -10.25 4.94 17.73
N ASP A 495 -11.11 5.95 17.61
CA ASP A 495 -10.66 7.33 17.37
C ASP A 495 -9.82 7.86 18.55
N ILE A 496 -10.24 7.60 19.79
CA ILE A 496 -9.48 7.97 21.00
C ILE A 496 -8.14 7.23 21.06
N GLN A 497 -8.10 5.95 20.68
CA GLN A 497 -6.85 5.18 20.55
C GLN A 497 -5.89 5.85 19.57
N MET A 498 -6.38 6.33 18.42
CA MET A 498 -5.55 7.06 17.46
C MET A 498 -5.05 8.39 18.03
N LEU A 499 -5.89 9.14 18.77
CA LEU A 499 -5.47 10.37 19.45
C LEU A 499 -4.38 10.10 20.50
N LEU A 500 -4.52 9.05 21.32
CA LEU A 500 -3.49 8.65 22.29
C LEU A 500 -2.16 8.31 21.60
N LEU A 501 -2.20 7.64 20.43
CA LEU A 501 -1.00 7.38 19.63
C LEU A 501 -0.29 8.67 19.16
N THR A 502 -1.03 9.75 18.86
CA THR A 502 -0.44 11.07 18.53
C THR A 502 0.32 11.70 19.71
N LEU A 503 -0.10 11.36 20.93
CA LEU A 503 0.53 11.76 22.17
C LEU A 503 1.69 10.83 22.57
N GLY A 504 1.84 9.70 21.86
CA GLY A 504 2.83 8.66 22.14
C GLY A 504 2.44 7.71 23.27
N ILE A 505 1.13 7.56 23.50
CA ILE A 505 0.55 6.64 24.48
C ILE A 505 -0.07 5.46 23.71
N ASP A 506 0.44 4.26 23.98
CA ASP A 506 -0.14 3.03 23.43
C ASP A 506 -1.33 2.56 24.27
N SER A 507 -2.35 2.03 23.60
CA SER A 507 -3.56 1.57 24.26
C SER A 507 -4.22 0.44 23.49
N HIS A 508 -4.92 -0.44 24.22
CA HIS A 508 -5.40 -1.73 23.73
C HIS A 508 -6.92 -1.78 23.83
N LEU A 509 -7.60 -1.96 22.69
CA LEU A 509 -9.06 -2.04 22.63
C LEU A 509 -9.54 -3.48 22.82
N TYR A 510 -10.46 -3.66 23.75
CA TYR A 510 -11.09 -4.94 24.03
C TYR A 510 -12.62 -4.86 23.87
N THR A 511 -13.21 -6.01 23.59
CA THR A 511 -14.66 -6.20 23.55
C THR A 511 -15.09 -6.96 24.79
N ARG A 512 -16.08 -6.44 25.51
CA ARG A 512 -16.76 -7.09 26.64
C ARG A 512 -18.22 -7.30 26.28
N SER A 513 -18.65 -8.55 26.28
CA SER A 513 -20.08 -8.89 26.22
C SER A 513 -20.57 -9.17 27.63
N ARG A 514 -21.64 -8.50 28.06
CA ARG A 514 -22.33 -8.78 29.33
C ARG A 514 -23.81 -9.02 29.07
N ARG A 515 -24.41 -9.98 29.79
CA ARG A 515 -25.87 -10.13 29.81
C ARG A 515 -26.45 -9.12 30.80
N VAL A 516 -27.31 -8.23 30.33
CA VAL A 516 -27.98 -7.21 31.15
C VAL A 516 -29.45 -7.58 31.27
N ARG A 517 -29.96 -7.56 32.50
CA ARG A 517 -31.38 -7.74 32.79
C ARG A 517 -32.06 -6.37 32.69
N LEU A 518 -32.99 -6.23 31.75
CA LEU A 518 -33.81 -5.03 31.63
C LEU A 518 -34.87 -4.96 32.74
N PRO A 519 -35.41 -3.76 33.05
CA PRO A 519 -36.64 -3.63 33.82
C PRO A 519 -37.75 -4.42 33.09
N GLY A 520 -38.25 -5.51 33.70
CA GLY A 520 -39.14 -6.49 33.07
C GLY A 520 -38.55 -7.90 32.90
N GLY A 521 -37.30 -8.13 33.31
CA GLY A 521 -36.73 -9.48 33.44
C GLY A 521 -36.07 -10.05 32.18
N LYS A 522 -36.21 -9.39 31.02
CA LYS A 522 -35.58 -9.80 29.76
C LYS A 522 -34.06 -9.65 29.83
N LEU A 523 -33.33 -10.72 29.55
CA LEU A 523 -31.87 -10.71 29.42
C LEU A 523 -31.49 -10.35 27.98
N ILE A 524 -30.63 -9.35 27.80
CA ILE A 524 -30.09 -8.95 26.49
C ILE A 524 -28.57 -8.94 26.55
N ASP A 525 -27.93 -9.47 25.51
CA ASP A 525 -26.50 -9.34 25.30
C ASP A 525 -26.16 -7.88 24.98
N HIS A 526 -25.44 -7.24 25.89
CA HIS A 526 -24.97 -5.88 25.73
C HIS A 526 -23.46 -5.89 25.51
N VAL A 527 -23.05 -5.47 24.31
CA VAL A 527 -21.64 -5.32 23.95
C VAL A 527 -21.16 -3.95 24.42
N MET A 528 -20.09 -3.94 25.20
CA MET A 528 -19.37 -2.75 25.61
C MET A 528 -17.91 -2.88 25.19
N TYR A 529 -17.27 -1.77 24.86
CA TYR A 529 -15.86 -1.74 24.51
C TYR A 529 -15.10 -1.02 25.61
N ASN A 530 -13.87 -1.46 25.85
CA ASN A 530 -12.97 -0.77 26.75
C ASN A 530 -11.59 -0.61 26.12
N LEU A 531 -11.03 0.58 26.23
CA LEU A 531 -9.69 0.92 25.80
C LEU A 531 -8.81 1.03 27.04
N GLN A 532 -7.70 0.28 27.09
CA GLN A 532 -6.85 0.21 28.28
C GLN A 532 -5.39 0.53 27.96
N ILE A 533 -4.75 1.32 28.82
CA ILE A 533 -3.30 1.54 28.79
C ILE A 533 -2.66 0.49 29.71
N LEU A 534 -1.84 -0.40 29.14
CA LEU A 534 -1.27 -1.54 29.85
C LEU A 534 0.10 -1.23 30.47
N HIS A 535 0.98 -0.60 29.70
CA HIS A 535 2.38 -0.41 30.08
C HIS A 535 2.51 0.75 31.08
N LYS A 536 3.24 0.54 32.18
CA LYS A 536 3.38 1.54 33.24
C LYS A 536 3.94 2.89 32.76
N PRO A 537 5.01 2.94 31.93
CA PRO A 537 5.49 4.20 31.35
C PRO A 537 4.44 4.99 30.55
N ASP A 538 3.51 4.31 29.87
CA ASP A 538 2.43 4.99 29.15
C ASP A 538 1.37 5.54 30.11
N GLN A 539 1.10 4.83 31.22
CA GLN A 539 0.19 5.29 32.27
C GLN A 539 0.77 6.50 33.02
N GLU A 540 2.08 6.51 33.26
CA GLU A 540 2.79 7.66 33.83
C GLU A 540 2.78 8.84 32.87
N LEU A 541 3.02 8.60 31.58
CA LEU A 541 2.90 9.62 30.54
C LEU A 541 1.47 10.18 30.47
N PHE A 542 0.46 9.32 30.52
CA PHE A 542 -0.96 9.70 30.57
C PHE A 542 -1.22 10.63 31.76
N LYS A 543 -0.83 10.21 32.97
CA LYS A 543 -0.99 11.00 34.19
C LYS A 543 -0.28 12.36 34.12
N LYS A 544 0.87 12.42 33.42
CA LYS A 544 1.64 13.65 33.23
C LYS A 544 0.99 14.63 32.26
N ILE A 545 0.41 14.15 31.15
CA ILE A 545 -0.02 15.03 30.04
C ILE A 545 -1.52 15.24 29.95
N ILE A 546 -2.34 14.34 30.51
CA ILE A 546 -3.80 14.40 30.48
C ILE A 546 -4.29 15.01 31.80
N PRO A 547 -4.83 16.24 31.79
CA PRO A 547 -5.20 16.96 33.02
C PRO A 547 -6.55 16.48 33.60
N THR A 548 -6.75 15.17 33.74
CA THR A 548 -7.97 14.55 34.29
C THR A 548 -8.21 14.92 35.76
N LEU A 549 -9.49 15.01 36.16
CA LEU A 549 -9.91 15.18 37.56
C LEU A 549 -9.88 13.85 38.33
N LYS A 550 -9.99 12.72 37.63
CA LYS A 550 -9.93 11.37 38.21
C LYS A 550 -8.52 11.01 38.68
N LYS A 551 -8.44 10.33 39.84
CA LYS A 551 -7.17 9.80 40.37
C LYS A 551 -6.75 8.54 39.63
N THR A 552 -5.51 8.53 39.15
CA THR A 552 -4.90 7.38 38.48
C THR A 552 -3.63 6.91 39.21
N THR A 553 -3.56 5.59 39.42
CA THR A 553 -2.40 4.93 40.04
C THR A 553 -1.76 4.01 38.99
N PRO A 554 -0.61 4.41 38.41
CA PRO A 554 0.10 3.58 37.44
C PRO A 554 0.46 2.22 38.04
N ASN A 555 0.09 1.15 37.36
CA ASN A 555 0.46 -0.22 37.74
C ASN A 555 0.93 -0.96 36.50
N ASP A 556 2.02 -1.70 36.59
CA ASP A 556 2.51 -2.44 35.42
C ASP A 556 1.76 -3.76 35.26
N ILE A 557 1.14 -3.94 34.10
CA ILE A 557 0.38 -5.15 33.74
C ILE A 557 0.89 -5.66 32.38
N PHE A 558 2.06 -5.19 31.94
CA PHE A 558 2.62 -5.48 30.63
C PHE A 558 3.96 -6.20 30.76
N GLU A 559 4.11 -7.36 30.12
CA GLU A 559 5.33 -8.16 30.15
C GLU A 559 6.50 -7.61 29.29
N GLY A 560 6.43 -6.34 28.86
CA GLY A 560 7.41 -5.72 27.98
C GLY A 560 7.16 -5.95 26.48
N GLU A 561 7.81 -5.12 25.65
CA GLU A 561 7.64 -5.16 24.19
C GLU A 561 8.34 -6.40 23.61
N LYS A 562 7.56 -7.35 23.07
CA LYS A 562 8.07 -8.59 22.49
C LYS A 562 8.44 -8.39 21.02
N ILE A 563 9.61 -8.88 20.61
CA ILE A 563 10.15 -8.71 19.26
C ILE A 563 10.29 -10.09 18.58
N PRO A 564 9.63 -10.34 17.43
CA PRO A 564 9.52 -11.66 16.80
C PRO A 564 10.75 -12.03 15.95
N VAL A 565 11.95 -12.05 16.56
CA VAL A 565 13.24 -12.24 15.86
C VAL A 565 13.79 -13.66 15.96
N ARG A 566 12.94 -14.63 16.31
CA ARG A 566 13.32 -16.02 16.51
C ARG A 566 14.12 -16.59 15.35
N GLU A 567 13.61 -16.48 14.12
CA GLU A 567 14.26 -17.08 12.95
C GLU A 567 15.66 -16.50 12.72
N ILE A 568 15.82 -15.19 12.93
CA ILE A 568 17.12 -14.52 12.86
C ILE A 568 18.04 -15.03 13.97
N LEU A 569 17.57 -15.06 15.23
CA LEU A 569 18.36 -15.52 16.38
C LEU A 569 18.77 -16.98 16.23
N ARG A 570 17.88 -17.84 15.74
CA ARG A 570 18.12 -19.26 15.54
C ARG A 570 19.18 -19.49 14.46
N ASP A 571 19.07 -18.78 13.35
CA ASP A 571 20.04 -18.88 12.26
C ASP A 571 21.42 -18.36 12.66
N ILE A 572 21.48 -17.19 13.34
CA ILE A 572 22.71 -16.68 13.93
C ILE A 572 23.28 -17.70 14.93
N TYR A 573 22.45 -18.26 15.80
CA TYR A 573 22.88 -19.24 16.79
C TYR A 573 23.50 -20.49 16.15
N HIS A 574 22.88 -21.04 15.10
CA HIS A 574 23.43 -22.19 14.38
C HIS A 574 24.71 -21.87 13.58
N SER A 575 24.95 -20.60 13.25
CA SER A 575 26.17 -20.17 12.56
C SER A 575 27.41 -20.02 13.46
N LEU A 576 27.28 -20.19 14.78
CA LEU A 576 28.33 -19.81 15.76
C LEU A 576 29.45 -20.85 15.98
N ASP A 577 29.52 -21.97 15.25
CA ASP A 577 30.52 -23.05 15.42
C ASP A 577 30.80 -23.40 16.91
N ASN A 578 31.98 -23.92 17.26
CA ASN A 578 32.35 -24.34 18.62
C ASN A 578 32.28 -23.23 19.70
N LYS A 579 32.05 -21.96 19.33
CA LYS A 579 31.97 -20.82 20.25
C LYS A 579 30.59 -20.68 20.90
N TRP A 580 29.57 -21.38 20.41
CA TRP A 580 28.20 -21.23 20.91
C TRP A 580 28.02 -21.71 22.35
N HIS A 581 28.73 -22.77 22.78
CA HIS A 581 28.62 -23.32 24.15
C HIS A 581 29.05 -22.32 25.21
N ASN A 582 30.14 -21.60 24.95
CA ASN A 582 30.63 -20.55 25.84
C ASN A 582 29.63 -19.39 25.91
N PHE A 583 29.15 -18.92 24.76
CA PHE A 583 28.12 -17.88 24.71
C PHE A 583 26.85 -18.26 25.49
N ALA A 584 26.29 -19.45 25.26
CA ALA A 584 25.09 -19.92 25.93
C ALA A 584 25.28 -20.06 27.44
N ARG A 585 26.46 -20.54 27.87
CA ARG A 585 26.83 -20.66 29.29
C ARG A 585 26.96 -19.29 29.95
N TYR A 586 27.70 -18.35 29.35
CA TYR A 586 27.87 -17.01 29.90
C TYR A 586 26.54 -16.25 29.99
N LEU A 587 25.73 -16.30 28.94
CA LEU A 587 24.42 -15.64 28.93
C LEU A 587 23.49 -16.19 30.03
N LYS A 588 23.56 -17.50 30.31
CA LYS A 588 22.79 -18.13 31.39
C LYS A 588 23.32 -17.77 32.77
N ILE A 589 24.63 -17.74 32.98
CA ILE A 589 25.27 -17.44 34.27
C ILE A 589 25.09 -15.97 34.64
N GLU A 590 25.43 -15.06 33.71
CA GLU A 590 25.50 -13.62 34.00
C GLU A 590 24.13 -12.93 33.97
N GLU A 591 23.24 -13.37 33.07
CA GLU A 591 21.96 -12.68 32.82
C GLU A 591 20.75 -13.53 33.20
N GLY A 592 20.94 -14.80 33.60
CA GLY A 592 19.84 -15.73 33.86
C GLY A 592 19.05 -16.12 32.60
N ILE A 593 19.59 -15.85 31.40
CA ILE A 593 18.88 -16.03 30.13
C ILE A 593 19.28 -17.36 29.49
N ASP A 594 18.31 -18.28 29.41
CA ASP A 594 18.47 -19.52 28.68
C ASP A 594 18.16 -19.33 27.18
N ILE A 595 19.22 -19.27 26.36
CA ILE A 595 19.09 -19.02 24.91
C ILE A 595 18.23 -20.08 24.21
N TYR A 596 18.24 -21.34 24.68
CA TYR A 596 17.48 -22.43 24.06
C TYR A 596 15.97 -22.19 24.07
N ARG A 597 15.47 -21.36 24.99
CA ARG A 597 14.05 -20.96 25.02
C ARG A 597 13.65 -20.05 23.86
N TYR A 598 14.64 -19.41 23.22
CA TYR A 598 14.44 -18.45 22.12
C TYR A 598 14.85 -19.02 20.76
N VAL A 599 15.76 -20.01 20.73
CA VAL A 599 16.25 -20.63 19.48
C VAL A 599 15.83 -22.10 19.31
N GLY A 600 15.38 -22.75 20.38
CA GLY A 600 15.07 -24.18 20.41
C GLY A 600 13.74 -24.55 19.74
N THR A 601 13.57 -25.84 19.46
CA THR A 601 12.39 -26.40 18.77
C THR A 601 11.22 -26.71 19.70
N THR A 602 11.48 -26.90 21.00
CA THR A 602 10.50 -27.38 22.00
C THR A 602 9.77 -26.27 22.74
N THR A 603 10.48 -25.21 23.17
CA THR A 603 9.88 -24.02 23.79
C THR A 603 10.11 -22.80 22.92
N SER A 604 9.03 -22.13 22.53
CA SER A 604 9.06 -21.04 21.54
C SER A 604 8.69 -19.70 22.18
N ILE A 605 9.60 -19.17 23.01
CA ILE A 605 9.40 -17.86 23.66
C ILE A 605 9.90 -16.75 22.74
N ILE A 606 9.21 -15.61 22.79
CA ILE A 606 9.57 -14.41 22.04
C ILE A 606 10.28 -13.47 23.02
N PRO A 607 11.51 -13.02 22.73
CA PRO A 607 12.25 -12.17 23.64
C PRO A 607 11.58 -10.81 23.77
N THR A 608 11.61 -10.25 24.99
CA THR A 608 11.34 -8.83 25.17
C THR A 608 12.50 -8.01 24.59
N LYS A 609 12.27 -6.73 24.36
CA LYS A 609 13.27 -5.77 23.90
C LYS A 609 14.54 -5.76 24.78
N GLU A 610 14.37 -5.86 26.08
CA GLU A 610 15.46 -5.89 27.08
C GLU A 610 16.25 -7.21 27.01
N VAL A 611 15.55 -8.35 26.92
CA VAL A 611 16.18 -9.66 26.76
C VAL A 611 16.97 -9.71 25.45
N LEU A 612 16.38 -9.21 24.35
CA LEU A 612 17.04 -9.17 23.06
C LEU A 612 18.29 -8.29 23.09
N LYS A 613 18.24 -7.14 23.76
CA LYS A 613 19.40 -6.24 23.95
C LYS A 613 20.55 -6.96 24.65
N LYS A 614 20.26 -7.73 25.70
CA LYS A 614 21.24 -8.57 26.40
C LYS A 614 21.81 -9.63 25.46
N ILE A 615 20.97 -10.39 24.76
CA ILE A 615 21.42 -11.41 23.79
C ILE A 615 22.41 -10.82 22.77
N ILE A 616 22.07 -9.69 22.15
CA ILE A 616 22.93 -9.04 21.15
C ILE A 616 24.26 -8.59 21.74
N LYS A 617 24.25 -7.98 22.94
CA LYS A 617 25.49 -7.56 23.64
C LYS A 617 26.48 -8.72 23.77
N TYR A 618 26.02 -9.89 24.18
CA TYR A 618 26.87 -11.08 24.32
C TYR A 618 27.28 -11.68 22.97
N LEU A 619 26.40 -11.66 21.95
CA LEU A 619 26.78 -12.07 20.59
C LEU A 619 27.90 -11.20 20.01
N ARG A 620 27.87 -9.89 20.27
CA ARG A 620 28.95 -8.95 19.89
C ARG A 620 30.24 -9.22 20.67
N GLY A 621 30.13 -9.45 21.98
CA GLY A 621 31.27 -9.84 22.82
C GLY A 621 31.95 -11.13 22.35
N ALA A 622 31.18 -12.07 21.78
CA ALA A 622 31.69 -13.29 21.15
C ALA A 622 32.27 -13.07 19.73
N HIS A 623 32.46 -11.82 19.30
CA HIS A 623 32.95 -11.42 17.98
C HIS A 623 32.08 -11.88 16.79
N CYS A 624 30.76 -12.02 16.98
CA CYS A 624 29.85 -12.30 15.86
C CYS A 624 29.77 -11.09 14.89
N LYS A 625 30.16 -11.31 13.63
CA LYS A 625 30.18 -10.29 12.56
C LYS A 625 28.93 -10.29 11.66
N ASP A 626 27.86 -10.99 12.05
CA ASP A 626 26.64 -11.05 11.26
C ASP A 626 26.02 -9.65 11.08
N LYS A 627 25.77 -9.25 9.83
CA LYS A 627 25.20 -7.94 9.48
C LYS A 627 23.78 -7.76 10.02
N ARG A 628 23.04 -8.84 10.27
CA ARG A 628 21.67 -8.82 10.83
C ARG A 628 21.65 -8.36 12.28
N LEU A 629 22.76 -8.47 13.02
CA LEU A 629 22.86 -7.87 14.36
C LEU A 629 22.68 -6.35 14.32
N ASN A 630 23.22 -5.66 13.30
CA ASN A 630 22.99 -4.22 13.11
C ASN A 630 21.50 -3.93 12.92
N PHE A 631 20.79 -4.78 12.19
CA PHE A 631 19.33 -4.65 12.00
C PHE A 631 18.58 -4.81 13.33
N LEU A 632 18.93 -5.82 14.13
CA LEU A 632 18.32 -6.05 15.44
C LEU A 632 18.60 -4.89 16.41
N GLU A 633 19.82 -4.34 16.41
CA GLU A 633 20.19 -3.16 17.21
C GLU A 633 19.33 -1.95 16.83
N ASN A 634 19.22 -1.64 15.53
CA ASN A 634 18.35 -0.56 15.04
C ASN A 634 16.88 -0.78 15.41
N LEU A 635 16.42 -2.04 15.42
CA LEU A 635 15.06 -2.38 15.79
C LEU A 635 14.78 -2.12 17.27
N ILE A 636 15.75 -2.41 18.14
CA ILE A 636 15.68 -2.11 19.58
C ILE A 636 15.78 -0.60 19.82
N GLU A 637 16.59 0.12 19.06
CA GLU A 637 16.71 1.58 19.23
C GLU A 637 15.47 2.33 18.73
N SER A 638 14.68 1.71 17.84
CA SER A 638 13.41 2.29 17.41
C SER A 638 12.42 2.38 18.57
N ASN A 639 11.91 3.60 18.80
CA ASN A 639 10.82 3.88 19.73
C ASN A 639 9.52 4.29 19.02
N ASN A 640 9.51 4.25 17.67
CA ASN A 640 8.36 4.65 16.88
C ASN A 640 7.59 3.44 16.32
N ILE A 641 8.24 2.29 16.19
CA ILE A 641 7.65 1.05 15.66
C ILE A 641 7.38 0.11 16.83
N GLN A 642 6.32 -0.69 16.73
CA GLN A 642 6.07 -1.83 17.60
C GLN A 642 5.64 -3.06 16.80
N TRP A 643 5.72 -4.24 17.40
CA TRP A 643 5.31 -5.49 16.76
C TRP A 643 4.02 -6.01 17.39
N LEU A 644 2.93 -5.93 16.62
CA LEU A 644 1.59 -6.28 17.05
C LEU A 644 1.35 -7.77 16.83
N ARG A 645 1.10 -8.53 17.90
CA ARG A 645 0.77 -9.95 17.80
C ARG A 645 -0.66 -10.12 17.34
N VAL A 646 -0.89 -10.82 16.24
CA VAL A 646 -2.23 -11.10 15.70
C VAL A 646 -2.97 -12.05 16.65
N ASN A 647 -4.07 -11.59 17.23
CA ASN A 647 -4.91 -12.37 18.14
C ASN A 647 -6.16 -12.93 17.46
N LYS A 648 -6.69 -12.25 16.45
CA LYS A 648 -7.94 -12.65 15.78
C LYS A 648 -7.94 -12.25 14.30
N ILE A 649 -8.44 -13.15 13.46
CA ILE A 649 -8.65 -12.92 12.03
C ILE A 649 -10.06 -13.40 11.68
N ASN A 650 -10.93 -12.50 11.20
CA ASN A 650 -12.30 -12.85 10.81
C ASN A 650 -12.58 -12.40 9.38
N LYS A 651 -13.32 -13.22 8.62
CA LYS A 651 -13.90 -12.79 7.34
C LYS A 651 -15.15 -11.97 7.62
N GLN A 652 -15.34 -10.88 6.88
CA GLN A 652 -16.52 -10.02 6.94
C GLN A 652 -17.08 -9.88 5.52
N LYS A 653 -18.37 -10.12 5.34
CA LYS A 653 -19.05 -9.72 4.10
C LYS A 653 -19.18 -8.20 4.10
N TYR A 654 -18.78 -7.55 3.01
CA TYR A 654 -18.82 -6.11 2.88
C TYR A 654 -19.04 -5.75 1.42
N LYS A 655 -20.13 -5.05 1.11
CA LYS A 655 -20.41 -4.59 -0.25
C LYS A 655 -20.26 -3.08 -0.30
N GLY A 656 -19.14 -2.60 -0.83
CA GLY A 656 -18.87 -1.17 -0.90
C GLY A 656 -17.54 -0.83 -1.55
N LEU A 657 -17.18 0.45 -1.51
CA LEU A 657 -15.89 0.91 -1.99
C LEU A 657 -14.78 0.57 -0.99
N VAL A 658 -13.61 0.25 -1.50
CA VAL A 658 -12.34 0.11 -0.80
C VAL A 658 -11.31 1.01 -1.49
N TYR A 659 -10.30 1.47 -0.77
CA TYR A 659 -9.40 2.52 -1.21
C TYR A 659 -7.93 2.10 -1.14
N ASP A 660 -7.11 2.53 -2.09
CA ASP A 660 -5.66 2.34 -2.06
C ASP A 660 -4.91 3.64 -2.41
N PHE A 661 -3.69 3.75 -1.90
CA PHE A 661 -2.86 4.94 -1.97
C PHE A 661 -1.44 4.56 -2.38
N ALA A 662 -1.07 4.85 -3.62
CA ALA A 662 0.33 4.78 -4.04
C ALA A 662 1.11 5.90 -3.37
N VAL A 663 2.27 5.59 -2.81
CA VAL A 663 3.11 6.38 -1.92
C VAL A 663 4.54 6.34 -2.44
N ASP A 664 5.19 7.49 -2.53
CA ASP A 664 6.55 7.60 -3.06
C ASP A 664 7.62 7.02 -2.13
N LYS A 665 8.68 6.43 -2.71
CA LYS A 665 9.96 6.04 -2.09
C LYS A 665 9.95 4.96 -1.00
N TYR A 666 9.00 5.02 -0.07
CA TYR A 666 8.95 4.17 1.13
C TYR A 666 7.82 3.15 1.07
N GLU A 667 6.85 3.38 0.19
CA GLU A 667 5.83 2.40 -0.17
C GLU A 667 4.99 1.87 1.00
N ASN A 668 4.88 2.66 2.07
CA ASN A 668 4.08 2.34 3.23
C ASN A 668 3.38 3.56 3.81
N LEU A 669 2.34 3.30 4.58
CA LEU A 669 1.53 4.28 5.29
C LEU A 669 1.07 3.73 6.63
N ILE A 670 0.80 4.61 7.58
CA ILE A 670 0.28 4.23 8.90
C ILE A 670 -1.25 4.23 8.85
N THR A 671 -1.86 3.08 9.16
CA THR A 671 -3.31 2.81 9.04
C THR A 671 -3.85 2.16 10.31
N ASP A 672 -4.75 2.81 11.05
CA ASP A 672 -5.37 2.26 12.28
C ASP A 672 -4.35 1.70 13.30
N GLY A 673 -3.15 2.29 13.37
CA GLY A 673 -2.04 1.81 14.20
C GLY A 673 -1.12 0.75 13.57
N PHE A 674 -1.51 0.17 12.43
CA PHE A 674 -0.68 -0.73 11.62
C PHE A 674 0.23 0.05 10.67
N ILE A 675 1.33 -0.56 10.24
CA ILE A 675 2.11 -0.09 9.08
C ILE A 675 1.70 -0.96 7.89
N SER A 676 1.01 -0.35 6.93
CA SER A 676 0.50 -0.99 5.73
C SER A 676 1.40 -0.70 4.54
N HIS A 677 1.61 -1.67 3.65
CA HIS A 677 2.29 -1.47 2.37
C HIS A 677 1.29 -0.91 1.33
N ASN A 678 1.74 -0.08 0.39
CA ASN A 678 0.95 0.35 -0.77
C ASN A 678 1.11 -0.62 -1.96
N CYS A 679 0.16 -0.79 -2.86
CA CYS A 679 0.30 -1.89 -3.83
C CYS A 679 0.70 -1.48 -5.25
N PHE A 680 1.15 -0.24 -5.43
CA PHE A 680 1.37 0.32 -6.76
C PHE A 680 2.48 -0.35 -7.57
N ALA A 681 3.66 -0.60 -6.99
CA ALA A 681 4.80 -1.22 -7.68
C ALA A 681 4.54 -2.69 -8.02
N THR A 682 4.06 -3.44 -7.01
CA THR A 682 3.78 -4.87 -7.09
C THR A 682 2.63 -5.17 -8.03
N ASP A 683 1.57 -4.34 -8.04
CA ASP A 683 0.41 -4.52 -8.92
C ASP A 683 0.78 -4.16 -10.37
N LEU A 684 1.61 -3.13 -10.62
CA LEU A 684 2.14 -2.82 -11.95
C LEU A 684 3.09 -3.90 -12.50
N LEU A 685 3.97 -4.45 -11.66
CA LEU A 685 4.87 -5.54 -12.10
C LEU A 685 4.13 -6.86 -12.32
N SER A 686 3.15 -7.18 -11.46
CA SER A 686 2.26 -8.35 -11.63
C SER A 686 1.42 -8.24 -12.90
N ASN A 687 1.09 -7.01 -13.31
CA ASN A 687 0.48 -6.63 -14.59
C ASN A 687 1.39 -6.77 -15.83
N GLY A 688 2.67 -7.11 -15.65
CA GLY A 688 3.65 -7.14 -16.73
C GLY A 688 4.19 -5.77 -17.17
N ALA A 689 3.90 -4.69 -16.41
CA ALA A 689 4.54 -3.39 -16.62
C ALA A 689 6.06 -3.54 -16.50
N ASP A 690 6.80 -2.89 -17.38
CA ASP A 690 8.25 -3.01 -17.33
C ASP A 690 8.81 -2.24 -16.14
N ILE A 691 9.78 -2.85 -15.47
CA ILE A 691 10.39 -2.30 -14.25
C ILE A 691 10.84 -0.84 -14.38
N ARG A 692 11.19 -0.36 -15.58
CA ARG A 692 11.53 1.04 -15.81
C ARG A 692 10.32 1.96 -15.85
N SER A 693 9.16 1.51 -16.35
CA SER A 693 7.90 2.25 -16.23
C SER A 693 7.48 2.34 -14.77
N VAL A 694 7.60 1.23 -14.03
CA VAL A 694 7.31 1.19 -12.59
C VAL A 694 8.25 2.10 -11.82
N GLN A 695 9.55 2.06 -12.11
CA GLN A 695 10.58 2.96 -11.56
C GLN A 695 10.24 4.43 -11.81
N ALA A 696 9.84 4.79 -13.04
CA ALA A 696 9.50 6.15 -13.41
C ALA A 696 8.22 6.64 -12.71
N MET A 697 7.22 5.77 -12.55
CA MET A 697 5.98 6.08 -11.85
C MET A 697 6.17 6.21 -10.33
N LEU A 698 7.11 5.45 -9.75
CA LEU A 698 7.50 5.52 -8.35
C LEU A 698 8.49 6.65 -8.02
N GLY A 699 9.07 7.29 -9.05
CA GLY A 699 10.09 8.32 -8.88
C GLY A 699 11.44 7.78 -8.37
N HIS A 700 11.74 6.50 -8.59
CA HIS A 700 12.98 5.87 -8.15
C HIS A 700 14.16 6.30 -9.04
N ALA A 701 15.19 6.93 -8.44
CA ALA A 701 16.39 7.34 -9.18
C ALA A 701 17.25 6.13 -9.64
N ASN A 702 17.18 5.00 -8.93
CA ASN A 702 17.93 3.77 -9.23
C ASN A 702 16.97 2.63 -9.60
N ILE A 703 17.37 1.77 -10.54
CA ILE A 703 16.60 0.58 -10.92
C ILE A 703 16.67 -0.51 -9.85
N GLY A 704 17.75 -0.59 -9.08
CA GLY A 704 17.95 -1.57 -8.01
C GLY A 704 16.90 -1.47 -6.91
N THR A 705 16.43 -0.26 -6.58
CA THR A 705 15.32 -0.07 -5.62
C THR A 705 13.97 -0.56 -6.16
N THR A 706 13.83 -0.67 -7.48
CA THR A 706 12.60 -1.20 -8.12
C THR A 706 12.69 -2.71 -8.38
N GLN A 707 13.89 -3.30 -8.32
CA GLN A 707 14.11 -4.74 -8.54
C GLN A 707 13.61 -5.60 -7.37
N ILE A 708 13.50 -5.03 -6.17
CA ILE A 708 13.01 -5.71 -4.97
C ILE A 708 11.62 -6.31 -5.21
N TYR A 709 10.75 -5.62 -5.95
CA TYR A 709 9.38 -6.05 -6.28
C TYR A 709 9.31 -7.19 -7.31
N THR A 710 10.40 -7.51 -8.01
CA THR A 710 10.42 -8.62 -8.98
C THR A 710 10.53 -10.00 -8.34
N HIS A 711 10.95 -10.08 -7.08
CA HIS A 711 11.06 -11.35 -6.34
C HIS A 711 9.72 -11.84 -5.77
N VAL A 712 8.75 -10.93 -5.59
CA VAL A 712 7.43 -11.23 -5.01
C VAL A 712 6.50 -11.89 -6.04
N THR A 713 6.67 -11.57 -7.34
CA THR A 713 5.85 -12.13 -8.43
C THR A 713 6.03 -13.65 -8.59
N ASP A 714 7.25 -14.18 -8.43
CA ASP A 714 7.54 -15.59 -8.75
C ASP A 714 6.92 -16.59 -7.77
N LYS A 715 6.83 -16.24 -6.47
CA LYS A 715 6.21 -17.09 -5.44
C LYS A 715 4.68 -16.97 -5.43
N HIS A 716 4.16 -15.75 -5.64
CA HIS A 716 2.72 -15.48 -5.67
C HIS A 716 2.03 -16.02 -6.93
N LEU A 717 2.69 -15.98 -8.08
CA LEU A 717 2.22 -16.61 -9.32
C LEU A 717 2.04 -18.12 -9.14
N ARG A 718 2.97 -18.77 -8.43
CA ARG A 718 2.92 -20.20 -8.08
C ARG A 718 1.72 -20.56 -7.19
N ASP A 719 1.40 -19.72 -6.22
CA ASP A 719 0.29 -19.92 -5.28
C ASP A 719 -1.09 -19.61 -5.90
N ILE A 720 -1.16 -18.63 -6.82
CA ILE A 720 -2.38 -18.31 -7.58
C ILE A 720 -2.67 -19.43 -8.58
N HIS A 721 -1.68 -19.88 -9.34
CA HIS A 721 -1.82 -20.98 -10.29
C HIS A 721 -2.39 -22.25 -9.62
N LYS A 722 -1.81 -22.65 -8.48
CA LYS A 722 -2.32 -23.77 -7.66
C LYS A 722 -3.73 -23.59 -7.11
N LYS A 723 -4.23 -22.36 -6.97
CA LYS A 723 -5.54 -22.08 -6.37
C LYS A 723 -6.66 -21.96 -7.40
N PHE A 724 -6.34 -21.53 -8.62
CA PHE A 724 -7.34 -21.34 -9.68
C PHE A 724 -7.53 -22.59 -10.54
N HIS A 725 -6.51 -23.43 -10.70
CA HIS A 725 -6.60 -24.63 -11.56
C HIS A 725 -6.77 -25.94 -10.78
N ASN A 726 -6.69 -25.93 -9.45
CA ASN A 726 -6.84 -27.13 -8.64
C ASN A 726 -8.28 -27.31 -8.10
N LYS A 727 -9.29 -27.11 -8.96
CA LYS A 727 -10.65 -27.60 -8.66
C LYS A 727 -10.73 -29.06 -9.11
N LYS A 728 -10.54 -29.99 -8.18
CA LYS A 728 -11.04 -31.36 -8.38
C LYS A 728 -12.52 -31.27 -8.74
N LEU A 729 -12.86 -31.80 -9.91
CA LEU A 729 -14.22 -32.18 -10.27
C LEU A 729 -14.76 -33.10 -9.15
N ILE A 730 -15.82 -32.66 -8.49
CA ILE A 730 -16.79 -33.56 -7.87
C ILE A 730 -17.93 -33.69 -8.87
#